data_AF-A0A1J4LX17-F1
#
_entry.id   AF-A0A1J4LX17-F1
#
_cell.length_a   1.000
_cell.length_b   1.000
_cell.length_c   1.000
_cell.angle_alpha   90.00
_cell.angle_beta   90.00
_cell.angle_gamma   90.00
#
_symmetry.space_group_name_H-M   'P 1'
#
loop_
_entity.id
_entity.type
_entity.pdbx_description
1 polymer ?
#
loop_
_entity_poly.entity_id
_entity_poly.type
_entity_poly.pdbx_seq_one_letter_code
_entity_poly.pdbx_strand_id
1 'polypeptide(L)'
;MAYGLDIGADTIRLASDRSGEVALRSTPTRVVSVSTAGETETDTGDEASATNDALEDAITAADTDAVALVETDDETLLVGPEATTIAAEVGGDVTISEHDTPFQQGVFDAAEYDEAMLSALVDLVLPDDVSPTALSYTTPGTVVDADAPTGAHRKTVASVLDELTETATSEDSDSQSPTPVSQGFAVVYDQFAGDNYTGVGICLGAQTTSVALAYYGVPVLAFSIARGTDWIVAQAAGETGHERAQVRSVLTEFELDPDAATGPIERALAAAYDDLVAELADALGEQAAAADLQRGVAVPIAVAGSGAVEGLEFLLGGRFDSAGLPISIRGVRRAPEPEASAARGALAAAEDDVDAYEEIVWDESASGTGSEEADTLSFDGDGDLDGGSATTSEPANGDASSPSGNDGGDSAAAIAADLDAQTQPATDDRANDAIDHLFDRLANRDEEIQALADDLDALESTLDTIREETARTDDLASVAQELEQAEARLADLSQTVSDRADAITTVAETDARVDELEPQLETQATRLDGLAGRLEEHSTHTTARFDEVDAEISDLQTTLADLASDLDETVAELEADRETLTALEDTVADLADESATAAELDALESRVDAVDETIDDELESVSERVGSAESAVADVKADLDTHAAEIAETVDSIEDALEATEETLTTRLDETEAAVSTQAEDVDALESRLDETESELDSRIESAESEFETQLQSTEAGLETQIGSVESDLETRLEEAETGLEEQLDETETTVETRLDEAETTFEDRLDETEATLENESDDLRASIDALDDQIGDAGDRLDAVAADVAAVESHTADVEETAETASADVDELEDALAGVESAVSAVDDTTAELETRLSAQEATIDEQAATVDEHATTIDEQAAAIETLADDTASVSAEVDRLDTELESLSEALEDVPDPEGVPDNETVSSLAATVDSLSERLDDLAESEAVANLDQRLDDIDERVTSVSAEQTVLESDYEQLAERVGELEDEQGEVTQEELEPLVTADELASLRSELQREVDEVADVAEELNVADETTEADEQDEGTGRSLETLLGPLLAGGGGAGIIAGATVALSVAGAGTIGAVIAVLGLVLVGAAVALTR
;
A
#
# COMPACT_ATOMS: atom_id res chain seq x y z
N MET A 1 -27.51 36.50 -12.58
CA MET A 1 -27.71 35.18 -11.97
C MET A 1 -26.98 34.20 -12.86
N ALA A 2 -26.24 33.27 -12.27
CA ALA A 2 -25.64 32.19 -13.04
C ALA A 2 -26.68 31.08 -13.28
N TYR A 3 -26.41 30.25 -14.27
CA TYR A 3 -27.27 29.18 -14.74
C TYR A 3 -26.45 27.94 -15.13
N GLY A 4 -26.93 26.77 -14.73
CA GLY A 4 -26.32 25.48 -15.03
C GLY A 4 -27.28 24.54 -15.75
N LEU A 5 -27.05 24.27 -17.03
CA LEU A 5 -27.97 23.50 -17.88
C LEU A 5 -27.44 22.09 -18.17
N ASP A 6 -28.02 21.07 -17.54
CA ASP A 6 -27.71 19.67 -17.83
C ASP A 6 -28.46 19.15 -19.06
N ILE A 7 -27.74 18.86 -20.13
CA ILE A 7 -28.27 18.28 -21.37
C ILE A 7 -28.33 16.74 -21.22
N GLY A 8 -29.33 16.27 -20.48
CA GLY A 8 -29.51 14.84 -20.17
C GLY A 8 -30.47 14.13 -21.12
N ALA A 9 -30.08 12.95 -21.61
CA ALA A 9 -30.80 12.18 -22.64
C ALA A 9 -32.15 11.53 -22.23
N ASP A 10 -32.61 11.68 -20.98
CA ASP A 10 -33.97 11.32 -20.51
C ASP A 10 -34.73 12.60 -20.04
N THR A 11 -33.98 13.60 -19.58
CA THR A 11 -34.45 14.84 -18.95
C THR A 11 -33.36 15.90 -19.06
N ILE A 12 -33.70 17.08 -19.61
CA ILE A 12 -32.89 18.30 -19.52
C ILE A 12 -33.22 19.02 -18.21
N ARG A 13 -32.22 19.52 -17.48
CA ARG A 13 -32.39 20.19 -16.18
C ARG A 13 -31.67 21.53 -16.15
N LEU A 14 -32.32 22.58 -15.68
CA LEU A 14 -31.70 23.88 -15.41
C LEU A 14 -31.62 24.12 -13.90
N ALA A 15 -30.41 24.35 -13.39
CA ALA A 15 -30.12 24.88 -12.08
C ALA A 15 -29.93 26.41 -12.15
N SER A 16 -30.39 27.13 -11.13
CA SER A 16 -30.16 28.57 -10.99
C SER A 16 -30.08 28.98 -9.51
N ASP A 17 -29.17 29.88 -9.14
CA ASP A 17 -29.28 30.55 -7.84
C ASP A 17 -30.45 31.54 -7.88
N ARG A 18 -31.54 31.13 -7.23
CA ARG A 18 -32.61 32.02 -6.80
C ARG A 18 -32.67 31.99 -5.28
N SER A 19 -31.95 32.93 -4.69
CA SER A 19 -32.03 33.36 -3.28
C SER A 19 -31.20 32.57 -2.27
N GLY A 20 -30.16 31.85 -2.70
CA GLY A 20 -29.26 31.08 -1.83
C GLY A 20 -29.65 29.61 -1.66
N GLU A 21 -30.59 29.13 -2.46
CA GLU A 21 -30.90 27.71 -2.66
C GLU A 21 -31.12 27.50 -4.16
N VAL A 22 -30.67 26.36 -4.70
CA VAL A 22 -30.63 26.12 -6.14
C VAL A 22 -32.01 25.73 -6.66
N ALA A 23 -32.67 26.64 -7.36
CA ALA A 23 -33.94 26.38 -8.01
C ALA A 23 -33.71 25.53 -9.27
N LEU A 24 -34.31 24.34 -9.29
CA LEU A 24 -34.26 23.38 -10.39
C LEU A 24 -35.53 23.44 -11.24
N ARG A 25 -35.37 23.58 -12.55
CA ARG A 25 -36.38 23.28 -13.58
C ARG A 25 -35.97 22.03 -14.35
N SER A 26 -36.93 21.26 -14.85
CA SER A 26 -36.63 20.07 -15.64
C SER A 26 -37.74 19.73 -16.64
N THR A 27 -37.35 19.23 -17.81
CA THR A 27 -38.27 18.76 -18.85
C THR A 27 -37.79 17.39 -19.39
N PRO A 28 -38.67 16.38 -19.51
CA PRO A 28 -38.29 15.08 -20.06
C PRO A 28 -38.08 15.21 -21.57
N THR A 29 -37.03 14.58 -22.10
CA THR A 29 -36.70 14.66 -23.54
C THR A 29 -37.55 13.70 -24.38
N ARG A 30 -38.85 13.58 -24.10
CA ARG A 30 -39.77 12.69 -24.82
C ARG A 30 -40.53 13.45 -25.88
N VAL A 31 -40.62 12.85 -27.05
CA VAL A 31 -41.33 13.40 -28.21
C VAL A 31 -42.64 12.64 -28.40
N VAL A 32 -43.74 13.37 -28.52
CA VAL A 32 -45.07 12.82 -28.83
C VAL A 32 -45.50 13.33 -30.19
N SER A 33 -45.64 12.45 -31.18
CA SER A 33 -46.12 12.83 -32.51
C SER A 33 -47.63 12.65 -32.65
N VAL A 34 -48.24 13.58 -33.40
CA VAL A 34 -49.69 13.72 -33.53
C VAL A 34 -50.04 13.83 -35.01
N SER A 35 -50.61 12.77 -35.59
CA SER A 35 -50.90 12.66 -37.03
C SER A 35 -52.36 12.31 -37.33
N THR A 36 -52.98 12.98 -38.31
CA THR A 36 -54.40 12.77 -38.67
C THR A 36 -54.59 11.52 -39.53
N ALA A 37 -55.58 10.69 -39.19
CA ALA A 37 -55.76 9.37 -39.80
C ALA A 37 -56.43 9.40 -41.20
N GLY A 38 -55.77 10.01 -42.19
CA GLY A 38 -56.31 10.13 -43.56
C GLY A 38 -55.30 10.09 -44.71
N GLU A 39 -54.01 10.19 -44.45
CA GLU A 39 -53.06 10.67 -45.46
C GLU A 39 -52.65 9.64 -46.52
N THR A 40 -53.22 9.80 -47.71
CA THR A 40 -52.71 9.18 -48.94
C THR A 40 -52.26 10.27 -49.92
N GLU A 41 -51.06 10.82 -49.73
CA GLU A 41 -50.26 11.59 -50.71
C GLU A 41 -51.06 12.39 -51.77
N THR A 42 -51.98 13.31 -51.42
CA THR A 42 -52.60 14.15 -52.47
C THR A 42 -53.19 15.53 -52.11
N ASP A 43 -53.68 15.78 -50.90
CA ASP A 43 -54.68 16.87 -50.69
C ASP A 43 -54.66 17.50 -49.27
N THR A 44 -53.52 17.49 -48.57
CA THR A 44 -53.37 18.06 -47.20
C THR A 44 -52.49 19.32 -47.19
N GLY A 45 -52.96 20.31 -46.41
CA GLY A 45 -52.35 21.63 -46.22
C GLY A 45 -53.26 22.48 -45.32
N ASP A 46 -54.57 22.48 -45.59
CA ASP A 46 -55.59 23.03 -44.68
C ASP A 46 -55.79 22.13 -43.42
N GLU A 47 -55.51 20.82 -43.48
CA GLU A 47 -55.76 19.89 -42.36
C GLU A 47 -54.59 19.77 -41.35
N ALA A 48 -53.35 20.04 -41.77
CA ALA A 48 -52.20 20.13 -40.86
C ALA A 48 -52.30 21.38 -39.98
N SER A 49 -52.53 22.56 -40.59
CA SER A 49 -52.84 23.81 -39.87
C SER A 49 -54.02 23.62 -38.91
N ALA A 50 -55.12 22.97 -39.32
CA ALA A 50 -56.24 22.70 -38.42
C ALA A 50 -55.93 21.75 -37.24
N THR A 51 -54.81 21.03 -37.29
CA THR A 51 -54.31 20.19 -36.17
C THR A 51 -53.39 21.02 -35.26
N ASN A 52 -52.57 21.90 -35.82
CA ASN A 52 -51.70 22.80 -35.06
C ASN A 52 -52.51 23.90 -34.36
N ASP A 53 -53.47 24.54 -35.05
CA ASP A 53 -54.49 25.43 -34.47
C ASP A 53 -55.15 24.80 -33.23
N ALA A 54 -55.47 23.49 -33.30
CA ALA A 54 -56.14 22.76 -32.22
C ALA A 54 -55.21 22.32 -31.07
N LEU A 55 -53.90 22.25 -31.32
CA LEU A 55 -52.88 22.03 -30.30
C LEU A 55 -52.50 23.34 -29.60
N GLU A 56 -52.36 24.44 -30.35
CA GLU A 56 -52.20 25.78 -29.78
C GLU A 56 -53.41 26.17 -28.91
N ASP A 57 -54.64 25.93 -29.38
CA ASP A 57 -55.86 26.10 -28.57
C ASP A 57 -55.82 25.24 -27.30
N ALA A 58 -55.22 24.03 -27.34
CA ALA A 58 -55.15 23.12 -26.20
C ALA A 58 -54.07 23.54 -25.18
N ILE A 59 -52.88 23.95 -25.63
CA ILE A 59 -51.81 24.51 -24.78
C ILE A 59 -52.31 25.80 -24.11
N THR A 60 -52.93 26.68 -24.90
CA THR A 60 -53.53 27.94 -24.40
C THR A 60 -54.70 27.69 -23.44
N ALA A 61 -55.46 26.61 -23.61
CA ALA A 61 -56.54 26.24 -22.69
C ALA A 61 -56.05 25.53 -21.41
N ALA A 62 -54.87 24.92 -21.46
CA ALA A 62 -54.20 24.32 -20.30
C ALA A 62 -53.49 25.36 -19.42
N ASP A 63 -53.18 26.55 -19.95
CA ASP A 63 -52.51 27.65 -19.24
C ASP A 63 -51.11 27.21 -18.74
N THR A 64 -50.36 26.52 -19.62
CA THR A 64 -49.11 25.83 -19.30
C THR A 64 -47.98 26.18 -20.28
N ASP A 65 -46.89 26.74 -19.76
CA ASP A 65 -45.64 26.95 -20.49
C ASP A 65 -44.78 25.67 -20.54
N ALA A 66 -45.31 24.52 -20.08
CA ALA A 66 -44.59 23.26 -19.95
C ALA A 66 -44.79 22.29 -21.13
N VAL A 67 -45.29 22.76 -22.27
CA VAL A 67 -45.36 22.00 -23.54
C VAL A 67 -45.05 22.93 -24.71
N ALA A 68 -44.09 22.54 -25.54
CA ALA A 68 -43.76 23.23 -26.78
C ALA A 68 -44.17 22.38 -27.99
N LEU A 69 -44.55 23.06 -29.08
CA LEU A 69 -44.95 22.48 -30.35
C LEU A 69 -43.85 22.71 -31.38
N VAL A 70 -43.44 21.64 -32.06
CA VAL A 70 -42.42 21.64 -33.10
C VAL A 70 -43.06 21.16 -34.41
N GLU A 71 -43.13 22.06 -35.39
CA GLU A 71 -43.60 21.73 -36.74
C GLU A 71 -42.49 21.02 -37.54
N THR A 72 -42.82 19.91 -38.22
CA THR A 72 -41.94 19.29 -39.22
C THR A 72 -42.68 19.15 -40.57
N ASP A 73 -41.96 18.85 -41.65
CA ASP A 73 -42.53 18.74 -43.01
C ASP A 73 -43.62 17.64 -43.14
N ASP A 74 -43.60 16.60 -42.30
CA ASP A 74 -44.48 15.42 -42.38
C ASP A 74 -45.37 15.18 -41.13
N GLU A 75 -44.99 15.63 -39.91
CA GLU A 75 -45.81 15.45 -38.69
C GLU A 75 -45.60 16.53 -37.61
N THR A 76 -46.62 16.75 -36.76
CA THR A 76 -46.53 17.69 -35.62
C THR A 76 -46.01 16.98 -34.39
N LEU A 77 -44.98 17.54 -33.76
CA LEU A 77 -44.32 16.98 -32.59
C LEU A 77 -44.56 17.87 -31.36
N LEU A 78 -44.79 17.23 -30.21
CA LEU A 78 -44.93 17.89 -28.91
C LEU A 78 -43.83 17.40 -27.98
N VAL A 79 -43.26 18.33 -27.22
CA VAL A 79 -42.27 18.05 -26.17
C VAL A 79 -42.64 18.73 -24.86
N GLY A 80 -42.19 18.17 -23.74
CA GLY A 80 -42.48 18.67 -22.39
C GLY A 80 -43.26 17.66 -21.51
N PRO A 81 -43.27 17.85 -20.18
CA PRO A 81 -43.87 16.90 -19.24
C PRO A 81 -45.36 16.61 -19.46
N GLU A 82 -46.12 17.52 -20.07
CA GLU A 82 -47.58 17.36 -20.28
C GLU A 82 -47.95 17.00 -21.73
N ALA A 83 -46.96 16.78 -22.62
CA ALA A 83 -47.17 16.56 -24.06
C ALA A 83 -48.17 15.43 -24.38
N THR A 84 -48.05 14.25 -23.74
CA THR A 84 -48.98 13.13 -23.91
C THR A 84 -50.41 13.47 -23.45
N THR A 85 -50.54 14.32 -22.43
CA THR A 85 -51.85 14.76 -21.91
C THR A 85 -52.52 15.71 -22.90
N ILE A 86 -51.81 16.72 -23.40
CA ILE A 86 -52.33 17.69 -24.37
C ILE A 86 -52.69 17.02 -25.70
N ALA A 87 -51.82 16.13 -26.21
CA ALA A 87 -52.11 15.32 -27.40
C ALA A 87 -53.43 14.54 -27.28
N ALA A 88 -53.77 14.06 -26.08
CA ALA A 88 -54.99 13.32 -25.82
C ALA A 88 -56.27 14.19 -25.71
N GLU A 89 -56.15 15.50 -25.45
CA GLU A 89 -57.30 16.41 -25.34
C GLU A 89 -57.86 16.84 -26.71
N VAL A 90 -57.03 16.93 -27.75
CA VAL A 90 -57.40 17.37 -29.11
C VAL A 90 -58.55 16.54 -29.73
N GLY A 91 -58.63 15.25 -29.41
CA GLY A 91 -59.88 14.49 -29.48
C GLY A 91 -60.51 14.28 -30.88
N GLY A 92 -59.74 13.77 -31.85
CA GLY A 92 -60.22 13.48 -33.22
C GLY A 92 -60.03 12.04 -33.71
N ASP A 93 -60.03 11.84 -35.03
CA ASP A 93 -59.54 10.61 -35.70
C ASP A 93 -58.02 10.76 -35.90
N VAL A 94 -57.31 10.93 -34.77
CA VAL A 94 -55.90 11.33 -34.68
C VAL A 94 -55.11 10.19 -34.04
N THR A 95 -53.92 9.92 -34.60
CA THR A 95 -52.98 8.92 -34.12
C THR A 95 -51.93 9.62 -33.29
N ILE A 96 -51.85 9.27 -32.01
CA ILE A 96 -50.80 9.72 -31.09
C ILE A 96 -49.76 8.61 -31.00
N SER A 97 -48.49 8.95 -31.22
CA SER A 97 -47.35 8.05 -31.05
C SER A 97 -46.36 8.66 -30.06
N GLU A 98 -46.06 7.95 -28.98
CA GLU A 98 -44.92 8.29 -28.12
C GLU A 98 -43.66 7.70 -28.76
N HIS A 99 -42.66 8.54 -29.01
CA HIS A 99 -41.34 8.13 -29.49
C HIS A 99 -40.35 8.04 -28.33
N ASP A 100 -39.26 7.30 -28.54
CA ASP A 100 -38.10 7.37 -27.67
C ASP A 100 -37.43 8.77 -27.78
N THR A 101 -36.51 9.07 -26.86
CA THR A 101 -35.79 10.35 -26.77
C THR A 101 -35.01 10.72 -28.05
N PRO A 102 -34.90 12.00 -28.45
CA PRO A 102 -34.17 12.44 -29.65
C PRO A 102 -32.64 12.45 -29.44
N PHE A 103 -32.16 11.67 -28.47
CA PHE A 103 -30.76 11.47 -28.15
C PHE A 103 -30.39 10.00 -28.37
N GLN A 104 -29.24 9.75 -28.98
CA GLN A 104 -28.63 8.43 -29.10
C GLN A 104 -27.19 8.48 -28.58
N GLN A 105 -26.84 7.53 -27.69
CA GLN A 105 -25.54 7.49 -27.01
C GLN A 105 -25.19 8.81 -26.29
N GLY A 106 -26.20 9.47 -25.71
CA GLY A 106 -26.06 10.76 -25.01
C GLY A 106 -25.93 11.99 -25.92
N VAL A 107 -25.96 11.80 -27.25
CA VAL A 107 -25.81 12.84 -28.27
C VAL A 107 -27.15 13.06 -28.97
N PHE A 108 -27.54 14.33 -29.18
CA PHE A 108 -28.74 14.67 -29.97
C PHE A 108 -28.62 14.16 -31.42
N ASP A 109 -29.61 13.40 -31.90
CA ASP A 109 -29.59 12.82 -33.26
C ASP A 109 -30.14 13.81 -34.31
N ALA A 110 -29.24 14.69 -34.76
CA ALA A 110 -29.46 15.63 -35.85
C ALA A 110 -29.62 14.98 -37.26
N ALA A 111 -29.77 13.65 -37.35
CA ALA A 111 -30.18 12.94 -38.56
C ALA A 111 -31.61 12.39 -38.50
N GLU A 112 -32.24 12.36 -37.32
CA GLU A 112 -33.66 12.01 -37.12
C GLU A 112 -34.51 13.23 -36.71
N TYR A 113 -33.93 14.23 -36.03
CA TYR A 113 -34.63 15.44 -35.57
C TYR A 113 -33.90 16.73 -35.97
N ASP A 114 -34.65 17.75 -36.38
CA ASP A 114 -34.11 19.10 -36.66
C ASP A 114 -33.69 19.84 -35.38
N GLU A 115 -32.76 20.79 -35.52
CA GLU A 115 -32.21 21.61 -34.42
C GLU A 115 -33.28 22.38 -33.62
N ALA A 116 -34.41 22.72 -34.25
CA ALA A 116 -35.59 23.29 -33.61
C ALA A 116 -36.19 22.41 -32.50
N MET A 117 -36.03 21.07 -32.59
CA MET A 117 -36.43 20.14 -31.53
C MET A 117 -35.59 20.33 -30.26
N LEU A 118 -34.28 20.52 -30.41
CA LEU A 118 -33.39 20.79 -29.29
C LEU A 118 -33.63 22.19 -28.71
N SER A 119 -33.88 23.18 -29.57
CA SER A 119 -34.24 24.54 -29.15
C SER A 119 -35.51 24.55 -28.30
N ALA A 120 -36.61 23.98 -28.78
CA ALA A 120 -37.86 23.86 -28.02
C ALA A 120 -37.71 23.07 -26.70
N LEU A 121 -36.85 22.04 -26.67
CA LEU A 121 -36.55 21.28 -25.46
C LEU A 121 -35.73 22.07 -24.42
N VAL A 122 -34.93 23.05 -24.83
CA VAL A 122 -34.16 23.92 -23.93
C VAL A 122 -34.99 25.13 -23.48
N ASP A 123 -35.75 25.73 -24.39
CA ASP A 123 -36.65 26.88 -24.15
C ASP A 123 -37.66 26.57 -23.01
N LEU A 124 -38.18 25.34 -22.97
CA LEU A 124 -39.04 24.82 -21.89
C LEU A 124 -38.45 24.88 -20.46
N VAL A 125 -37.14 25.09 -20.30
CA VAL A 125 -36.51 25.31 -18.98
C VAL A 125 -35.83 26.68 -18.85
N LEU A 126 -35.28 27.21 -19.93
CA LEU A 126 -34.48 28.44 -19.96
C LEU A 126 -35.36 29.71 -19.77
N PRO A 127 -34.95 30.69 -18.95
CA PRO A 127 -35.62 32.00 -18.90
C PRO A 127 -35.26 32.92 -20.07
N ASP A 128 -36.17 33.84 -20.41
CA ASP A 128 -36.06 34.80 -21.53
C ASP A 128 -34.87 35.80 -21.42
N ASP A 129 -34.34 35.98 -20.20
CA ASP A 129 -33.30 36.97 -19.85
C ASP A 129 -31.97 36.30 -19.40
N VAL A 130 -31.53 35.23 -20.09
CA VAL A 130 -30.23 34.58 -19.81
C VAL A 130 -29.11 35.23 -20.61
N SER A 131 -28.06 35.69 -19.91
CA SER A 131 -26.82 36.15 -20.54
C SER A 131 -25.90 34.95 -20.79
N PRO A 132 -25.25 34.83 -21.99
CA PRO A 132 -24.48 33.64 -22.33
C PRO A 132 -23.26 33.43 -21.42
N THR A 133 -22.59 34.51 -21.01
CA THR A 133 -21.48 34.48 -20.04
C THR A 133 -21.90 34.05 -18.63
N ALA A 134 -23.20 34.00 -18.34
CA ALA A 134 -23.75 33.52 -17.08
C ALA A 134 -24.33 32.10 -17.20
N LEU A 135 -24.11 31.40 -18.32
CA LEU A 135 -24.62 30.06 -18.58
C LEU A 135 -23.47 29.09 -18.85
N SER A 136 -23.38 28.02 -18.05
CA SER A 136 -22.62 26.81 -18.39
C SER A 136 -23.59 25.68 -18.67
N TYR A 137 -23.26 24.82 -19.63
CA TYR A 137 -24.07 23.64 -19.98
C TYR A 137 -23.26 22.35 -19.94
N THR A 138 -23.90 21.25 -19.59
CA THR A 138 -23.26 19.93 -19.58
C THR A 138 -23.30 19.31 -20.97
N THR A 139 -22.26 18.54 -21.30
CA THR A 139 -22.23 17.68 -22.48
C THR A 139 -21.46 16.39 -22.14
N PRO A 140 -21.70 15.25 -22.81
CA PRO A 140 -20.87 14.06 -22.62
C PRO A 140 -19.40 14.34 -22.93
N GLY A 141 -18.50 13.70 -22.17
CA GLY A 141 -17.11 13.54 -22.61
C GLY A 141 -17.04 12.67 -23.87
N THR A 142 -15.90 12.68 -24.57
CA THR A 142 -15.66 11.83 -25.75
C THR A 142 -16.05 10.38 -25.46
N VAL A 143 -16.99 9.81 -26.22
CA VAL A 143 -17.47 8.44 -26.03
C VAL A 143 -16.41 7.47 -26.58
N VAL A 144 -15.86 6.60 -25.74
CA VAL A 144 -14.64 5.81 -26.08
C VAL A 144 -14.93 4.39 -26.59
N ASP A 145 -16.12 3.86 -26.33
CA ASP A 145 -16.57 2.52 -26.73
C ASP A 145 -17.52 2.53 -27.96
N ALA A 146 -17.89 3.72 -28.46
CA ALA A 146 -18.77 3.89 -29.61
C ALA A 146 -18.43 5.15 -30.44
N ASP A 147 -18.74 5.10 -31.75
CA ASP A 147 -18.45 6.14 -32.75
C ASP A 147 -19.51 7.29 -32.69
N ALA A 148 -19.67 7.89 -31.50
CA ALA A 148 -20.70 8.89 -31.23
C ALA A 148 -20.21 10.33 -31.56
N PRO A 149 -20.96 11.15 -32.32
CA PRO A 149 -20.48 12.44 -32.83
C PRO A 149 -20.57 13.59 -31.79
N THR A 150 -19.96 13.38 -30.62
CA THR A 150 -19.92 14.36 -29.50
C THR A 150 -19.41 15.75 -29.89
N GLY A 151 -18.42 15.83 -30.80
CA GLY A 151 -17.91 17.09 -31.34
C GLY A 151 -18.92 17.85 -32.22
N ALA A 152 -19.87 17.15 -32.86
CA ALA A 152 -20.97 17.78 -33.58
C ALA A 152 -22.10 18.18 -32.61
N HIS A 153 -22.45 17.29 -31.68
CA HIS A 153 -23.45 17.54 -30.63
C HIS A 153 -23.19 18.85 -29.89
N ARG A 154 -21.96 19.08 -29.40
CA ARG A 154 -21.57 20.32 -28.73
C ARG A 154 -21.79 21.55 -29.61
N LYS A 155 -21.55 21.44 -30.92
CA LYS A 155 -21.71 22.57 -31.87
C LYS A 155 -23.18 22.88 -32.13
N THR A 156 -24.05 21.87 -32.17
CA THR A 156 -25.51 22.05 -32.20
C THR A 156 -26.05 22.62 -30.89
N VAL A 157 -25.58 22.14 -29.72
CA VAL A 157 -25.98 22.70 -28.42
C VAL A 157 -25.52 24.16 -28.28
N ALA A 158 -24.27 24.48 -28.65
CA ALA A 158 -23.78 25.86 -28.65
C ALA A 158 -24.61 26.76 -29.58
N SER A 159 -24.87 26.32 -30.82
CA SER A 159 -25.70 27.03 -31.81
C SER A 159 -27.11 27.35 -31.27
N VAL A 160 -27.80 26.38 -30.68
CA VAL A 160 -29.09 26.57 -30.02
C VAL A 160 -29.02 27.56 -28.85
N LEU A 161 -28.00 27.46 -28.00
CA LEU A 161 -27.87 28.32 -26.82
C LEU A 161 -27.43 29.74 -27.18
N ASP A 162 -26.63 29.92 -28.22
CA ASP A 162 -26.28 31.22 -28.78
C ASP A 162 -27.55 31.90 -29.33
N GLU A 163 -28.38 31.21 -30.13
CA GLU A 163 -29.66 31.75 -30.63
C GLU A 163 -30.64 32.10 -29.50
N LEU A 164 -30.81 31.23 -28.50
CA LEU A 164 -31.70 31.47 -27.36
C LEU A 164 -31.21 32.54 -26.37
N THR A 165 -29.95 32.97 -26.44
CA THR A 165 -29.40 34.03 -25.56
C THR A 165 -29.00 35.32 -26.30
N GLU A 166 -29.00 35.33 -27.64
CA GLU A 166 -28.64 36.51 -28.45
C GLU A 166 -29.55 37.72 -28.16
N THR A 167 -30.83 37.46 -27.84
CA THR A 167 -31.87 38.44 -27.46
C THR A 167 -31.51 39.30 -26.24
N ALA A 168 -30.63 38.83 -25.35
CA ALA A 168 -30.16 39.58 -24.18
C ALA A 168 -29.02 40.58 -24.50
N THR A 169 -28.47 40.56 -25.72
CA THR A 169 -27.24 41.32 -26.04
C THR A 169 -27.51 42.75 -26.52
N SER A 170 -26.69 43.68 -26.03
CA SER A 170 -26.56 45.03 -26.61
C SER A 170 -25.37 45.08 -27.57
N GLU A 171 -25.45 45.95 -28.59
CA GLU A 171 -24.57 46.01 -29.78
C GLU A 171 -23.04 46.24 -29.53
N ASP A 172 -22.57 46.23 -28.28
CA ASP A 172 -21.20 46.54 -27.85
C ASP A 172 -20.50 45.39 -27.06
N SER A 173 -21.11 44.21 -26.89
CA SER A 173 -20.47 43.07 -26.22
C SER A 173 -19.60 42.24 -27.17
N ASP A 174 -18.41 41.81 -26.71
CA ASP A 174 -17.66 40.74 -27.36
C ASP A 174 -18.47 39.42 -27.28
N SER A 175 -18.39 38.61 -28.34
CA SER A 175 -19.23 37.41 -28.54
C SER A 175 -18.72 36.20 -27.75
N GLN A 176 -18.97 36.20 -26.44
CA GLN A 176 -18.78 35.03 -25.58
C GLN A 176 -20.04 34.16 -25.59
N SER A 177 -19.88 32.91 -26.03
CA SER A 177 -20.91 31.86 -25.98
C SER A 177 -20.92 31.11 -24.64
N PRO A 178 -22.00 30.38 -24.30
CA PRO A 178 -22.09 29.60 -23.06
C PRO A 178 -21.00 28.52 -22.92
N THR A 179 -20.48 28.31 -21.72
CA THR A 179 -19.36 27.38 -21.48
C THR A 179 -19.79 25.90 -21.54
N PRO A 180 -19.17 25.06 -22.40
CA PRO A 180 -19.35 23.61 -22.37
C PRO A 180 -18.56 22.94 -21.25
N VAL A 181 -19.26 22.27 -20.34
CA VAL A 181 -18.71 21.49 -19.22
C VAL A 181 -18.94 19.99 -19.48
N SER A 182 -17.97 19.11 -19.18
CA SER A 182 -18.24 17.67 -19.26
C SER A 182 -19.13 17.22 -18.08
N GLN A 183 -20.11 16.34 -18.33
CA GLN A 183 -21.03 15.86 -17.28
C GLN A 183 -20.31 15.25 -16.07
N GLY A 184 -19.18 14.57 -16.27
CA GLY A 184 -18.35 14.06 -15.16
C GLY A 184 -17.66 15.18 -14.37
N PHE A 185 -17.24 16.26 -15.03
CA PHE A 185 -16.59 17.42 -14.40
C PHE A 185 -17.59 18.31 -13.65
N ALA A 186 -18.83 18.42 -14.14
CA ALA A 186 -19.90 19.04 -13.38
C ALA A 186 -20.11 18.33 -12.02
N VAL A 187 -20.12 16.99 -11.99
CA VAL A 187 -20.17 16.22 -10.74
C VAL A 187 -18.95 16.51 -9.84
N VAL A 188 -17.78 16.83 -10.39
CA VAL A 188 -16.63 17.30 -9.59
C VAL A 188 -16.91 18.66 -8.95
N TYR A 189 -17.47 19.63 -9.71
CA TYR A 189 -17.77 20.96 -9.20
C TYR A 189 -18.84 20.95 -8.10
N ASP A 190 -19.96 20.25 -8.32
CA ASP A 190 -21.05 20.10 -7.34
C ASP A 190 -20.59 19.42 -6.03
N GLN A 191 -19.68 18.45 -6.13
CA GLN A 191 -19.32 17.61 -4.98
C GLN A 191 -18.02 18.04 -4.28
N PHE A 192 -16.97 18.40 -5.01
CA PHE A 192 -15.60 18.51 -4.47
C PHE A 192 -15.13 19.94 -4.15
N ALA A 193 -16.02 20.92 -4.05
CA ALA A 193 -15.69 22.27 -3.55
C ALA A 193 -14.88 22.22 -2.23
N GLY A 194 -15.25 21.34 -1.29
CA GLY A 194 -14.53 21.14 -0.03
C GLY A 194 -13.14 20.50 -0.13
N ASP A 195 -12.82 19.84 -1.24
CA ASP A 195 -11.52 19.25 -1.57
C ASP A 195 -10.75 20.09 -2.64
N ASN A 196 -11.16 21.35 -2.86
CA ASN A 196 -10.63 22.24 -3.91
C ASN A 196 -10.81 21.64 -5.32
N TYR A 197 -12.01 21.15 -5.63
CA TYR A 197 -12.38 20.54 -6.92
C TYR A 197 -11.37 19.47 -7.39
N THR A 198 -10.89 18.65 -6.45
CA THR A 198 -9.94 17.56 -6.69
C THR A 198 -10.61 16.22 -6.44
N GLY A 199 -10.81 15.42 -7.49
CA GLY A 199 -11.53 14.16 -7.41
C GLY A 199 -11.92 13.59 -8.78
N VAL A 200 -12.53 12.40 -8.76
CA VAL A 200 -13.19 11.80 -9.93
C VAL A 200 -14.70 11.98 -9.81
N GLY A 201 -15.32 12.64 -10.78
CA GLY A 201 -16.78 12.75 -10.91
C GLY A 201 -17.30 11.78 -11.96
N ILE A 202 -18.33 11.01 -11.61
CA ILE A 202 -18.98 10.03 -12.46
C ILE A 202 -20.47 10.40 -12.58
N CYS A 203 -20.95 10.72 -13.78
CA CYS A 203 -22.36 10.94 -14.06
C CYS A 203 -22.92 9.77 -14.88
N LEU A 204 -23.76 8.94 -14.24
CA LEU A 204 -24.43 7.80 -14.85
C LEU A 204 -25.85 8.21 -15.30
N GLY A 205 -25.98 8.52 -16.58
CA GLY A 205 -27.25 8.89 -17.22
C GLY A 205 -28.02 7.69 -17.80
N ALA A 206 -29.01 7.99 -18.64
CA ALA A 206 -29.82 6.97 -19.31
C ALA A 206 -29.03 6.16 -20.35
N GLN A 207 -28.23 6.85 -21.18
CA GLN A 207 -27.53 6.24 -22.31
C GLN A 207 -26.01 6.17 -22.15
N THR A 208 -25.44 7.02 -21.30
CA THR A 208 -24.00 7.20 -21.13
C THR A 208 -23.59 7.24 -19.66
N THR A 209 -22.33 6.88 -19.40
CA THR A 209 -21.62 7.15 -18.15
C THR A 209 -20.46 8.07 -18.47
N SER A 210 -20.55 9.32 -18.02
CA SER A 210 -19.54 10.36 -18.22
C SER A 210 -18.61 10.41 -17.00
N VAL A 211 -17.29 10.41 -17.21
CA VAL A 211 -16.27 10.43 -16.15
C VAL A 211 -15.32 11.59 -16.38
N ALA A 212 -14.97 12.32 -15.31
CA ALA A 212 -13.84 13.25 -15.34
C ALA A 212 -12.97 13.11 -14.09
N LEU A 213 -11.67 13.32 -14.24
CA LEU A 213 -10.70 13.48 -13.15
C LEU A 213 -10.15 14.90 -13.20
N ALA A 214 -10.20 15.59 -12.06
CA ALA A 214 -9.66 16.93 -11.91
C ALA A 214 -8.71 17.05 -10.71
N TYR A 215 -7.79 18.00 -10.81
CA TYR A 215 -6.92 18.45 -9.72
C TYR A 215 -6.98 19.97 -9.62
N TYR A 216 -7.28 20.50 -8.44
CA TYR A 216 -7.40 21.95 -8.17
C TYR A 216 -8.34 22.70 -9.14
N GLY A 217 -9.42 22.07 -9.58
CA GLY A 217 -10.36 22.65 -10.55
C GLY A 217 -9.90 22.61 -12.00
N VAL A 218 -8.81 21.89 -12.33
CA VAL A 218 -8.36 21.66 -13.71
C VAL A 218 -8.67 20.22 -14.12
N PRO A 219 -9.46 19.97 -15.17
CA PRO A 219 -9.72 18.64 -15.70
C PRO A 219 -8.48 18.10 -16.42
N VAL A 220 -7.97 16.95 -15.98
CA VAL A 220 -6.84 16.25 -16.63
C VAL A 220 -7.33 15.05 -17.45
N LEU A 221 -8.57 14.61 -17.22
CA LEU A 221 -9.24 13.59 -18.03
C LEU A 221 -10.74 13.85 -18.07
N ALA A 222 -11.38 13.73 -19.23
CA ALA A 222 -12.84 13.69 -19.37
C ALA A 222 -13.26 12.81 -20.55
N PHE A 223 -14.08 11.79 -20.31
CA PHE A 223 -14.56 10.84 -21.33
C PHE A 223 -15.95 10.30 -20.97
N SER A 224 -16.56 9.52 -21.86
CA SER A 224 -17.79 8.77 -21.60
C SER A 224 -17.73 7.34 -22.13
N ILE A 225 -18.59 6.47 -21.63
CA ILE A 225 -18.96 5.20 -22.30
C ILE A 225 -20.44 5.18 -22.66
N ALA A 226 -20.83 4.50 -23.73
CA ALA A 226 -22.18 4.32 -24.27
C ALA A 226 -22.99 3.28 -23.48
N ARG A 227 -22.87 3.35 -22.14
CA ARG A 227 -23.57 2.53 -21.16
C ARG A 227 -24.27 3.45 -20.18
N GLY A 228 -25.56 3.24 -19.96
CA GLY A 228 -26.35 3.93 -18.94
C GLY A 228 -27.48 3.04 -18.43
N THR A 229 -28.47 3.62 -17.74
CA THR A 229 -29.61 2.85 -17.21
C THR A 229 -30.41 2.11 -18.30
N ASP A 230 -30.43 2.59 -19.54
CA ASP A 230 -31.05 1.92 -20.68
C ASP A 230 -30.36 0.59 -21.01
N TRP A 231 -29.04 0.56 -20.91
CA TRP A 231 -28.23 -0.64 -21.12
C TRP A 231 -28.38 -1.61 -19.94
N ILE A 232 -28.36 -1.11 -18.70
CA ILE A 232 -28.62 -1.90 -17.48
C ILE A 232 -30.00 -2.59 -17.57
N VAL A 233 -31.05 -1.82 -17.91
CA VAL A 233 -32.41 -2.32 -18.13
C VAL A 233 -32.46 -3.31 -19.29
N ALA A 234 -31.73 -3.08 -20.38
CA ALA A 234 -31.68 -4.01 -21.51
C ALA A 234 -31.02 -5.35 -21.16
N GLN A 235 -29.94 -5.35 -20.37
CA GLN A 235 -29.29 -6.57 -19.88
C GLN A 235 -30.19 -7.33 -18.90
N ALA A 236 -30.73 -6.66 -17.88
CA ALA A 236 -31.60 -7.31 -16.90
C ALA A 236 -32.91 -7.85 -17.51
N ALA A 237 -33.47 -7.16 -18.51
CA ALA A 237 -34.57 -7.68 -19.33
C ALA A 237 -34.14 -8.89 -20.20
N GLY A 238 -32.93 -8.83 -20.77
CA GLY A 238 -32.36 -9.89 -21.61
C GLY A 238 -32.09 -11.20 -20.85
N GLU A 239 -31.54 -11.13 -19.64
CA GLU A 239 -31.30 -12.31 -18.79
C GLU A 239 -32.62 -12.91 -18.26
N THR A 240 -33.51 -12.06 -17.74
CA THR A 240 -34.71 -12.53 -17.02
C THR A 240 -35.91 -12.80 -17.91
N GLY A 241 -35.94 -12.25 -19.13
CA GLY A 241 -37.03 -12.39 -20.08
C GLY A 241 -38.27 -11.52 -19.78
N HIS A 242 -38.14 -10.50 -18.92
CA HIS A 242 -39.20 -9.52 -18.66
C HIS A 242 -39.19 -8.38 -19.68
N GLU A 243 -40.27 -7.59 -19.72
CA GLU A 243 -40.38 -6.40 -20.57
C GLU A 243 -39.56 -5.24 -19.96
N ARG A 244 -38.88 -4.44 -20.79
CA ARG A 244 -38.01 -3.34 -20.32
C ARG A 244 -38.72 -2.35 -19.40
N ALA A 245 -40.00 -2.04 -19.68
CA ALA A 245 -40.81 -1.18 -18.83
C ALA A 245 -41.02 -1.75 -17.41
N GLN A 246 -41.20 -3.07 -17.29
CA GLN A 246 -41.26 -3.74 -15.98
C GLN A 246 -39.90 -3.65 -15.25
N VAL A 247 -38.80 -3.82 -15.98
CA VAL A 247 -37.44 -3.77 -15.41
C VAL A 247 -37.07 -2.35 -14.97
N ARG A 248 -37.38 -1.31 -15.75
CA ARG A 248 -37.15 0.10 -15.34
C ARG A 248 -38.05 0.50 -14.16
N SER A 249 -39.28 -0.04 -14.08
CA SER A 249 -40.16 0.12 -12.91
C SER A 249 -39.71 -0.63 -11.65
N VAL A 250 -38.75 -1.55 -11.76
CA VAL A 250 -38.05 -2.11 -10.58
C VAL A 250 -36.82 -1.27 -10.27
N LEU A 251 -36.09 -0.80 -11.29
CA LEU A 251 -34.90 0.04 -11.13
C LEU A 251 -35.17 1.35 -10.35
N THR A 252 -36.37 1.92 -10.45
CA THR A 252 -36.78 3.11 -9.68
C THR A 252 -36.92 2.89 -8.17
N GLU A 253 -36.99 1.64 -7.71
CA GLU A 253 -37.05 1.24 -6.28
C GLU A 253 -35.91 0.24 -5.97
N PHE A 254 -34.78 0.30 -6.69
CA PHE A 254 -33.68 -0.66 -6.60
C PHE A 254 -32.45 -0.09 -5.87
N GLU A 255 -31.90 -0.91 -4.98
CA GLU A 255 -30.75 -0.62 -4.12
C GLU A 255 -29.71 -1.75 -4.30
N LEU A 256 -28.42 -1.40 -4.37
CA LEU A 256 -27.29 -2.34 -4.53
C LEU A 256 -26.83 -2.93 -3.17
N ASP A 257 -27.76 -3.52 -2.43
CA ASP A 257 -27.46 -4.29 -1.21
C ASP A 257 -27.23 -5.79 -1.55
N PRO A 258 -26.08 -6.39 -1.14
CA PRO A 258 -25.81 -7.82 -1.31
C PRO A 258 -26.85 -8.77 -0.66
N ASP A 259 -27.59 -8.34 0.37
CA ASP A 259 -28.63 -9.13 1.04
C ASP A 259 -30.07 -8.84 0.53
N ALA A 260 -30.38 -7.63 0.04
CA ALA A 260 -31.72 -7.26 -0.45
C ALA A 260 -32.11 -7.80 -1.84
N ALA A 261 -31.16 -8.31 -2.64
CA ALA A 261 -31.38 -8.78 -4.02
C ALA A 261 -32.22 -10.08 -4.14
N THR A 262 -33.47 -10.01 -3.66
CA THR A 262 -34.35 -11.14 -3.39
C THR A 262 -35.09 -11.66 -4.63
N GLY A 263 -35.53 -10.78 -5.54
CA GLY A 263 -36.19 -11.15 -6.78
C GLY A 263 -35.23 -11.40 -7.97
N PRO A 264 -35.77 -11.86 -9.12
CA PRO A 264 -34.96 -12.21 -10.28
C PRO A 264 -34.50 -11.00 -11.12
N ILE A 265 -35.23 -9.88 -11.11
CA ILE A 265 -34.90 -8.68 -11.87
C ILE A 265 -33.78 -7.93 -11.15
N GLU A 266 -33.93 -7.80 -9.84
CA GLU A 266 -33.06 -7.18 -8.86
C GLU A 266 -31.64 -7.78 -8.92
N ARG A 267 -31.50 -9.11 -9.01
CA ARG A 267 -30.17 -9.75 -9.22
C ARG A 267 -29.58 -9.50 -10.61
N ALA A 268 -30.41 -9.40 -11.64
CA ALA A 268 -29.93 -9.14 -13.00
C ALA A 268 -29.56 -7.65 -13.19
N LEU A 269 -30.24 -6.74 -12.48
CA LEU A 269 -29.83 -5.34 -12.32
C LEU A 269 -28.48 -5.27 -11.58
N ALA A 270 -28.34 -5.96 -10.43
CA ALA A 270 -27.07 -6.02 -9.69
C ALA A 270 -25.90 -6.55 -10.56
N ALA A 271 -26.13 -7.62 -11.32
CA ALA A 271 -25.13 -8.15 -12.25
C ALA A 271 -24.79 -7.16 -13.39
N ALA A 272 -25.79 -6.47 -13.95
CA ALA A 272 -25.56 -5.45 -14.97
C ALA A 272 -24.82 -4.21 -14.42
N TYR A 273 -25.03 -3.83 -13.15
CA TYR A 273 -24.22 -2.80 -12.48
C TYR A 273 -22.78 -3.25 -12.25
N ASP A 274 -22.56 -4.53 -11.89
CA ASP A 274 -21.21 -5.10 -11.73
C ASP A 274 -20.45 -5.16 -13.07
N ASP A 275 -21.12 -5.58 -14.15
CA ASP A 275 -20.57 -5.52 -15.52
C ASP A 275 -20.28 -4.05 -15.94
N LEU A 276 -21.18 -3.11 -15.67
CA LEU A 276 -20.98 -1.68 -15.97
C LEU A 276 -19.76 -1.12 -15.26
N VAL A 277 -19.64 -1.36 -13.94
CA VAL A 277 -18.52 -0.86 -13.13
C VAL A 277 -17.19 -1.51 -13.56
N ALA A 278 -17.21 -2.76 -14.02
CA ALA A 278 -16.03 -3.39 -14.62
C ALA A 278 -15.61 -2.72 -15.94
N GLU A 279 -16.54 -2.52 -16.89
CA GLU A 279 -16.26 -1.81 -18.15
C GLU A 279 -15.78 -0.36 -17.89
N LEU A 280 -16.34 0.31 -16.89
CA LEU A 280 -15.95 1.67 -16.49
C LEU A 280 -14.54 1.73 -15.87
N ALA A 281 -14.15 0.71 -15.09
CA ALA A 281 -12.82 0.60 -14.51
C ALA A 281 -11.75 0.32 -15.57
N ASP A 282 -12.03 -0.58 -16.52
CA ASP A 282 -11.14 -0.85 -17.66
C ASP A 282 -10.97 0.41 -18.53
N ALA A 283 -12.07 1.10 -18.87
CA ALA A 283 -12.03 2.35 -19.64
C ALA A 283 -11.25 3.47 -18.92
N LEU A 284 -11.48 3.66 -17.62
CA LEU A 284 -10.72 4.62 -16.80
C LEU A 284 -9.23 4.25 -16.75
N GLY A 285 -8.88 2.96 -16.70
CA GLY A 285 -7.51 2.47 -16.76
C GLY A 285 -6.80 2.78 -18.08
N GLU A 286 -7.47 2.53 -19.22
CA GLU A 286 -6.92 2.84 -20.54
C GLU A 286 -6.76 4.36 -20.76
N GLN A 287 -7.78 5.15 -20.40
CA GLN A 287 -7.76 6.60 -20.55
C GLN A 287 -6.75 7.27 -19.62
N ALA A 288 -6.62 6.80 -18.38
CA ALA A 288 -5.58 7.26 -17.45
C ALA A 288 -4.14 6.95 -17.92
N ALA A 289 -3.96 5.86 -18.68
CA ALA A 289 -2.68 5.53 -19.31
C ALA A 289 -2.41 6.36 -20.58
N ALA A 290 -3.45 6.77 -21.31
CA ALA A 290 -3.33 7.67 -22.46
C ALA A 290 -2.96 9.11 -22.04
N ALA A 291 -3.44 9.57 -20.90
CA ALA A 291 -3.14 10.88 -20.30
C ALA A 291 -1.86 10.92 -19.43
N ASP A 292 -1.02 9.87 -19.48
CA ASP A 292 0.26 9.72 -18.73
C ASP A 292 0.19 10.12 -17.24
N LEU A 293 -0.90 9.72 -16.56
CA LEU A 293 -1.16 10.15 -15.18
C LEU A 293 -0.12 9.60 -14.18
N GLN A 294 0.44 10.52 -13.38
CA GLN A 294 1.39 10.19 -12.32
C GLN A 294 0.75 9.26 -11.27
N ARG A 295 1.48 8.19 -10.92
CA ARG A 295 0.96 7.13 -10.06
C ARG A 295 0.93 7.52 -8.58
N GLY A 296 -0.13 7.10 -7.89
CA GLY A 296 -0.23 7.16 -6.42
C GLY A 296 -0.79 8.47 -5.85
N VAL A 297 -1.38 9.34 -6.67
CA VAL A 297 -2.17 10.47 -6.15
C VAL A 297 -3.48 9.91 -5.59
N ALA A 298 -3.79 10.24 -4.33
CA ALA A 298 -4.98 9.77 -3.64
C ALA A 298 -6.15 10.75 -3.85
N VAL A 299 -7.19 10.34 -4.57
CA VAL A 299 -8.35 11.16 -4.93
C VAL A 299 -9.67 10.56 -4.42
N PRO A 300 -10.64 11.37 -4.01
CA PRO A 300 -12.00 10.90 -3.74
C PRO A 300 -12.79 10.72 -5.04
N ILE A 301 -13.84 9.91 -5.01
CA ILE A 301 -14.77 9.67 -6.14
C ILE A 301 -16.20 10.03 -5.73
N ALA A 302 -16.94 10.69 -6.63
CA ALA A 302 -18.37 10.96 -6.47
C ALA A 302 -19.15 10.38 -7.66
N VAL A 303 -20.26 9.69 -7.38
CA VAL A 303 -21.17 9.15 -8.40
C VAL A 303 -22.55 9.82 -8.33
N ALA A 304 -23.07 10.21 -9.49
CA ALA A 304 -24.32 10.93 -9.66
C ALA A 304 -25.02 10.54 -10.99
N GLY A 305 -26.07 11.28 -11.37
CA GLY A 305 -26.95 10.95 -12.51
C GLY A 305 -28.11 10.02 -12.12
N SER A 306 -29.06 9.82 -13.04
CA SER A 306 -30.29 9.05 -12.78
C SER A 306 -30.11 7.53 -12.63
N GLY A 307 -28.92 7.00 -12.92
CA GLY A 307 -28.55 5.63 -12.57
C GLY A 307 -27.73 5.49 -11.29
N ALA A 308 -27.45 6.56 -10.55
CA ALA A 308 -26.79 6.46 -9.25
C ALA A 308 -27.79 5.97 -8.18
N VAL A 309 -28.07 4.68 -8.21
CA VAL A 309 -28.77 3.95 -7.15
C VAL A 309 -27.91 3.88 -5.88
N GLU A 310 -28.56 3.69 -4.74
CA GLU A 310 -27.88 3.53 -3.46
C GLU A 310 -27.07 2.23 -3.42
N GLY A 311 -25.88 2.26 -2.84
CA GLY A 311 -24.95 1.13 -2.75
C GLY A 311 -23.97 1.03 -3.94
N LEU A 312 -24.17 1.81 -5.01
CA LEU A 312 -23.25 1.87 -6.14
C LEU A 312 -21.86 2.36 -5.74
N GLU A 313 -21.76 3.20 -4.72
CA GLU A 313 -20.49 3.69 -4.16
C GLU A 313 -19.61 2.56 -3.61
N PHE A 314 -20.18 1.55 -2.94
CA PHE A 314 -19.44 0.41 -2.41
C PHE A 314 -18.95 -0.51 -3.54
N LEU A 315 -19.80 -0.72 -4.56
CA LEU A 315 -19.45 -1.50 -5.75
C LEU A 315 -18.32 -0.84 -6.53
N LEU A 316 -18.40 0.48 -6.77
CA LEU A 316 -17.34 1.28 -7.40
C LEU A 316 -16.03 1.20 -6.62
N GLY A 317 -16.07 1.42 -5.30
CA GLY A 317 -14.87 1.38 -4.45
C GLY A 317 -14.16 0.03 -4.52
N GLY A 318 -14.88 -1.05 -4.20
CA GLY A 318 -14.32 -2.40 -4.20
C GLY A 318 -13.82 -2.85 -5.59
N ARG A 319 -14.48 -2.45 -6.67
CA ARG A 319 -14.05 -2.77 -8.04
C ARG A 319 -12.85 -1.96 -8.49
N PHE A 320 -12.85 -0.64 -8.30
CA PHE A 320 -11.77 0.22 -8.78
C PHE A 320 -10.46 -0.02 -8.01
N ASP A 321 -10.51 -0.27 -6.69
CA ASP A 321 -9.34 -0.70 -5.91
C ASP A 321 -8.78 -2.05 -6.43
N SER A 322 -9.65 -2.96 -6.86
CA SER A 322 -9.22 -4.25 -7.44
C SER A 322 -8.65 -4.14 -8.86
N ALA A 323 -8.97 -3.07 -9.59
CA ALA A 323 -8.57 -2.88 -10.99
C ALA A 323 -7.10 -2.41 -11.15
N GLY A 324 -6.48 -1.90 -10.09
CA GLY A 324 -5.08 -1.47 -10.12
C GLY A 324 -4.84 -0.19 -10.93
N LEU A 325 -5.78 0.75 -10.87
CA LEU A 325 -5.70 2.07 -11.49
C LEU A 325 -4.42 2.84 -11.06
N PRO A 326 -3.92 3.79 -11.87
CA PRO A 326 -2.74 4.59 -11.52
C PRO A 326 -3.02 5.59 -10.38
N ILE A 327 -4.27 6.02 -10.21
CA ILE A 327 -4.75 6.80 -9.07
C ILE A 327 -5.08 5.88 -7.88
N SER A 328 -4.95 6.40 -6.66
CA SER A 328 -5.40 5.71 -5.44
C SER A 328 -6.71 6.30 -4.95
N ILE A 329 -7.61 5.48 -4.40
CA ILE A 329 -8.94 5.94 -4.00
C ILE A 329 -8.93 6.29 -2.51
N ARG A 330 -9.32 7.53 -2.20
CA ARG A 330 -9.49 8.02 -0.81
C ARG A 330 -10.84 7.62 -0.22
N GLY A 331 -11.82 7.35 -1.09
CA GLY A 331 -13.19 6.95 -0.75
C GLY A 331 -14.12 7.25 -1.92
N VAL A 332 -15.25 6.55 -1.98
CA VAL A 332 -16.33 6.77 -2.96
C VAL A 332 -17.59 7.20 -2.21
N ARG A 333 -18.36 8.14 -2.78
CA ARG A 333 -19.67 8.55 -2.28
C ARG A 333 -20.68 8.73 -3.42
N ARG A 334 -21.95 8.53 -3.12
CA ARG A 334 -23.07 8.99 -3.96
C ARG A 334 -23.36 10.47 -3.68
N ALA A 335 -23.69 11.22 -4.73
CA ALA A 335 -24.08 12.63 -4.59
C ALA A 335 -25.50 12.74 -3.98
N PRO A 336 -25.75 13.70 -3.06
CA PRO A 336 -27.12 14.04 -2.64
C PRO A 336 -27.92 14.55 -3.84
N GLU A 337 -29.14 14.03 -4.01
CA GLU A 337 -29.99 14.24 -5.19
C GLU A 337 -29.21 14.04 -6.51
N PRO A 338 -28.75 12.81 -6.81
CA PRO A 338 -27.73 12.60 -7.83
C PRO A 338 -28.16 13.04 -9.23
N GLU A 339 -29.47 13.04 -9.53
CA GLU A 339 -30.03 13.56 -10.78
C GLU A 339 -29.76 15.05 -11.02
N ALA A 340 -29.65 15.86 -9.97
CA ALA A 340 -29.44 17.30 -10.06
C ALA A 340 -27.95 17.70 -10.08
N SER A 341 -27.06 16.79 -9.68
CA SER A 341 -25.63 17.06 -9.46
C SER A 341 -24.93 17.66 -10.68
N ALA A 342 -25.24 17.18 -11.89
CA ALA A 342 -24.66 17.72 -13.12
C ALA A 342 -25.15 19.15 -13.44
N ALA A 343 -26.41 19.48 -13.17
CA ALA A 343 -26.94 20.82 -13.36
C ALA A 343 -26.37 21.81 -12.32
N ARG A 344 -26.33 21.41 -11.04
CA ARG A 344 -25.71 22.21 -9.97
C ARG A 344 -24.21 22.42 -10.18
N GLY A 345 -23.53 21.42 -10.73
CA GLY A 345 -22.11 21.50 -11.09
C GLY A 345 -21.82 22.48 -12.23
N ALA A 346 -22.68 22.49 -13.25
CA ALA A 346 -22.63 23.52 -14.29
C ALA A 346 -22.93 24.91 -13.72
N LEU A 347 -23.89 25.04 -12.79
CA LEU A 347 -24.18 26.31 -12.12
C LEU A 347 -22.95 26.83 -11.36
N ALA A 348 -22.30 25.98 -10.56
CA ALA A 348 -21.08 26.35 -9.84
C ALA A 348 -19.93 26.75 -10.80
N ALA A 349 -19.80 26.10 -11.96
CA ALA A 349 -18.82 26.49 -12.97
C ALA A 349 -19.13 27.86 -13.61
N ALA A 350 -20.41 28.20 -13.79
CA ALA A 350 -20.84 29.53 -14.23
C ALA A 350 -20.72 30.62 -13.14
N GLU A 351 -20.69 30.24 -11.85
CA GLU A 351 -20.46 31.16 -10.72
C GLU A 351 -18.97 31.46 -10.50
N ASP A 352 -18.09 30.48 -10.73
CA ASP A 352 -16.63 30.60 -10.64
C ASP A 352 -15.97 31.16 -11.94
N ASP A 353 -16.77 31.59 -12.94
CA ASP A 353 -16.32 32.18 -14.22
C ASP A 353 -15.36 31.24 -15.01
N VAL A 354 -15.77 29.98 -15.14
CA VAL A 354 -14.94 28.91 -15.73
C VAL A 354 -14.89 29.00 -17.26
N ASP A 355 -13.67 29.12 -17.80
CA ASP A 355 -13.37 29.07 -19.23
C ASP A 355 -13.65 27.69 -19.86
N ALA A 356 -13.95 27.68 -21.16
CA ALA A 356 -14.06 26.46 -21.95
C ALA A 356 -12.68 25.79 -22.13
N TYR A 357 -12.41 24.71 -21.38
CA TYR A 357 -11.12 24.00 -21.43
C TYR A 357 -10.84 23.38 -22.82
N GLU A 358 -10.05 24.07 -23.65
CA GLU A 358 -9.54 23.57 -24.94
C GLU A 358 -8.49 22.45 -24.77
N GLU A 359 -7.86 22.31 -23.59
CA GLU A 359 -6.83 21.31 -23.31
C GLU A 359 -7.41 19.92 -22.91
N ILE A 360 -8.73 19.83 -22.68
CA ILE A 360 -9.42 18.53 -22.68
C ILE A 360 -9.36 17.97 -24.10
N VAL A 361 -9.03 16.68 -24.25
CA VAL A 361 -9.04 15.98 -25.55
C VAL A 361 -10.48 15.72 -26.03
N TRP A 362 -11.12 16.80 -26.47
CA TRP A 362 -12.32 16.78 -27.29
C TRP A 362 -11.92 16.33 -28.70
N ASP A 363 -12.18 15.07 -29.05
CA ASP A 363 -11.71 14.55 -30.33
C ASP A 363 -12.52 15.12 -31.51
N GLU A 364 -11.90 16.01 -32.29
CA GLU A 364 -12.45 16.53 -33.56
C GLU A 364 -12.35 15.53 -34.74
N SER A 365 -11.80 14.32 -34.54
CA SER A 365 -11.47 13.35 -35.60
C SER A 365 -12.65 12.66 -36.30
N ALA A 366 -13.85 13.25 -36.27
CA ALA A 366 -15.02 12.81 -37.05
C ALA A 366 -14.91 13.07 -38.57
N SER A 367 -13.70 12.95 -39.16
CA SER A 367 -13.53 12.96 -40.63
C SER A 367 -12.42 12.01 -41.11
N GLY A 368 -12.84 10.78 -41.46
CA GLY A 368 -11.91 9.71 -41.84
C GLY A 368 -11.36 9.78 -43.28
N THR A 369 -10.16 10.35 -43.46
CA THR A 369 -9.21 9.89 -44.49
C THR A 369 -7.77 9.95 -43.99
N GLY A 370 -7.19 8.79 -43.65
CA GLY A 370 -5.83 8.73 -43.11
C GLY A 370 -4.71 8.84 -44.16
N SER A 371 -3.64 9.53 -43.77
CA SER A 371 -2.28 9.36 -44.31
C SER A 371 -1.24 9.70 -43.26
N GLU A 372 -0.24 8.84 -43.09
CA GLU A 372 1.02 9.20 -42.45
C GLU A 372 1.65 10.37 -43.24
N GLU A 373 2.14 11.42 -42.56
CA GLU A 373 3.51 11.95 -42.71
C GLU A 373 3.87 12.71 -41.43
N ALA A 374 5.05 12.43 -40.87
CA ALA A 374 5.68 13.29 -39.88
C ALA A 374 6.61 14.24 -40.63
N ASP A 375 6.53 15.55 -40.40
CA ASP A 375 7.45 16.51 -40.99
C ASP A 375 8.17 17.35 -39.93
N THR A 376 9.43 17.65 -40.22
CA THR A 376 10.39 18.24 -39.29
C THR A 376 10.68 19.68 -39.68
N LEU A 377 10.64 20.62 -38.73
CA LEU A 377 11.13 21.98 -38.96
C LEU A 377 12.34 22.29 -38.08
N SER A 378 13.47 22.49 -38.76
CA SER A 378 14.77 22.84 -38.20
C SER A 378 14.97 24.35 -38.07
N PHE A 379 15.69 24.79 -37.04
CA PHE A 379 16.23 26.15 -36.99
C PHE A 379 17.72 26.17 -36.61
N ASP A 380 18.60 26.15 -37.63
CA ASP A 380 20.04 26.41 -37.47
C ASP A 380 20.27 27.93 -37.25
N GLY A 381 20.95 28.29 -36.15
CA GLY A 381 21.14 29.69 -35.76
C GLY A 381 22.47 30.36 -36.16
N ASP A 382 22.64 31.59 -35.70
CA ASP A 382 23.87 32.39 -35.53
C ASP A 382 23.65 33.19 -34.21
N GLY A 383 24.52 33.19 -33.20
CA GLY A 383 25.82 33.89 -33.16
C GLY A 383 25.65 35.30 -32.55
N ASP A 384 26.46 35.84 -31.62
CA ASP A 384 27.75 35.39 -31.04
C ASP A 384 28.08 36.24 -29.78
N LEU A 385 28.55 35.63 -28.67
CA LEU A 385 29.35 36.16 -27.51
C LEU A 385 29.00 37.53 -26.83
N ASP A 386 29.04 37.74 -25.50
CA ASP A 386 30.18 37.53 -24.57
C ASP A 386 29.84 37.88 -23.09
N GLY A 387 30.49 37.20 -22.13
CA GLY A 387 31.02 37.79 -20.88
C GLY A 387 30.10 38.17 -19.69
N GLY A 388 30.13 37.36 -18.61
CA GLY A 388 29.76 37.82 -17.25
C GLY A 388 29.73 36.72 -16.18
N SER A 389 30.51 36.85 -15.10
CA SER A 389 30.56 35.84 -14.01
C SER A 389 30.43 36.45 -12.61
N ALA A 390 29.46 35.93 -11.85
CA ALA A 390 29.32 35.82 -10.38
C ALA A 390 29.81 36.94 -9.43
N THR A 391 28.97 37.29 -8.43
CA THR A 391 29.34 37.13 -6.99
C THR A 391 28.19 37.39 -6.00
N THR A 392 27.80 36.33 -5.27
CA THR A 392 27.48 36.27 -3.82
C THR A 392 26.97 37.51 -3.05
N SER A 393 25.87 37.37 -2.28
CA SER A 393 25.69 38.02 -0.97
C SER A 393 24.65 37.32 -0.06
N GLU A 394 25.14 36.74 1.02
CA GLU A 394 24.43 36.23 2.22
C GLU A 394 25.01 36.96 3.46
N PRO A 395 24.53 36.79 4.71
CA PRO A 395 23.19 36.42 5.21
C PRO A 395 22.73 37.35 6.37
N ALA A 396 21.63 37.00 7.07
CA ALA A 396 21.34 37.45 8.45
C ALA A 396 20.54 36.38 9.22
N ASN A 397 20.76 36.21 10.53
CA ASN A 397 20.20 35.09 11.31
C ASN A 397 20.12 35.38 12.84
N GLY A 398 19.23 34.68 13.57
CA GLY A 398 19.10 34.64 15.05
C GLY A 398 17.84 35.30 15.66
N ASP A 399 17.25 34.80 16.76
CA ASP A 399 17.62 33.62 17.58
C ASP A 399 16.49 33.08 18.50
N ALA A 400 16.57 31.78 18.80
CA ALA A 400 16.02 30.90 19.87
C ALA A 400 14.75 31.25 20.72
N SER A 401 13.94 30.20 21.02
CA SER A 401 13.93 29.51 22.34
C SER A 401 12.91 28.36 22.48
N SER A 402 13.18 27.37 23.35
CA SER A 402 12.26 26.32 23.84
C SER A 402 12.43 26.13 25.36
N PRO A 403 11.49 25.50 26.12
CA PRO A 403 11.80 24.14 26.64
C PRO A 403 10.62 23.20 27.07
N SER A 404 10.77 21.90 26.73
CA SER A 404 10.62 20.68 27.59
C SER A 404 9.30 20.27 28.31
N GLY A 405 8.90 18.99 28.13
CA GLY A 405 8.53 18.08 29.26
C GLY A 405 7.47 16.96 29.03
N ASN A 406 7.91 15.68 28.99
CA ASN A 406 7.22 14.39 29.34
C ASN A 406 5.86 14.03 28.67
N ASP A 407 5.41 12.77 28.43
CA ASP A 407 5.92 11.35 28.46
C ASP A 407 4.94 10.47 27.60
N GLY A 408 5.17 9.21 27.19
CA GLY A 408 6.39 8.37 27.31
C GLY A 408 6.25 6.82 27.12
N GLY A 409 5.36 6.28 26.26
CA GLY A 409 5.19 4.82 25.95
C GLY A 409 3.94 4.57 25.07
N ASP A 410 3.68 3.40 24.46
CA ASP A 410 4.47 2.17 24.28
C ASP A 410 4.07 1.44 22.95
N SER A 411 4.49 0.19 22.73
CA SER A 411 4.82 -0.45 21.44
C SER A 411 3.87 -1.57 20.92
N ALA A 412 4.17 -2.10 19.70
CA ALA A 412 3.61 -3.28 18.99
C ALA A 412 2.17 -3.12 18.42
N ALA A 413 1.73 -3.66 17.26
CA ALA A 413 2.06 -4.83 16.41
C ALA A 413 1.44 -6.17 16.93
N ALA A 414 0.31 -6.71 16.40
CA ALA A 414 -0.08 -7.15 15.03
C ALA A 414 0.00 -8.70 14.86
N ILE A 415 -0.73 -9.25 13.85
CA ILE A 415 -0.71 -10.66 13.35
C ILE A 415 -1.60 -11.66 14.16
N ALA A 416 -2.27 -12.70 13.61
CA ALA A 416 -2.91 -13.00 12.30
C ALA A 416 -3.52 -14.44 12.30
N ALA A 417 -4.25 -14.85 11.24
CA ALA A 417 -4.51 -16.26 10.87
C ALA A 417 -4.83 -16.35 9.35
N ASP A 418 -4.47 -17.37 8.54
CA ASP A 418 -3.62 -18.58 8.73
C ASP A 418 -3.09 -19.11 7.35
N LEU A 419 -2.17 -20.10 7.39
CA LEU A 419 -1.98 -21.24 6.46
C LEU A 419 -0.88 -21.23 5.35
N ASP A 420 0.37 -21.43 5.81
CA ASP A 420 1.35 -22.50 5.42
C ASP A 420 1.82 -22.74 3.95
N ALA A 421 3.16 -22.69 3.71
CA ALA A 421 3.92 -23.72 2.94
C ALA A 421 5.49 -23.54 2.85
N GLN A 422 6.24 -24.34 3.63
CA GLN A 422 7.49 -25.09 3.26
C GLN A 422 8.91 -24.47 2.98
N THR A 423 9.84 -24.77 3.92
CA THR A 423 11.09 -25.60 3.75
C THR A 423 12.45 -25.04 3.22
N GLN A 424 13.30 -24.56 4.15
CA GLN A 424 14.77 -24.77 4.32
C GLN A 424 15.82 -24.32 3.20
N PRO A 425 17.16 -24.64 3.25
CA PRO A 425 18.17 -23.65 3.70
C PRO A 425 19.53 -23.57 2.93
N ALA A 426 20.35 -22.53 3.17
CA ALA A 426 21.83 -22.54 2.98
C ALA A 426 22.52 -21.37 3.71
N THR A 427 23.86 -21.35 3.75
CA THR A 427 24.68 -20.27 4.37
C THR A 427 25.93 -19.94 3.55
N ASP A 428 26.12 -18.69 3.11
CA ASP A 428 27.47 -18.13 2.82
C ASP A 428 27.56 -16.57 2.77
N ASP A 429 26.46 -15.86 2.99
CA ASP A 429 26.20 -14.58 2.30
C ASP A 429 26.88 -13.31 2.87
N ARG A 430 27.45 -13.35 4.08
CA ARG A 430 28.06 -12.16 4.74
C ARG A 430 29.20 -11.46 3.98
N ALA A 431 29.75 -12.07 2.94
CA ALA A 431 30.71 -11.44 2.04
C ALA A 431 30.03 -10.76 0.84
N ASN A 432 28.86 -11.24 0.43
CA ASN A 432 28.00 -10.61 -0.59
C ASN A 432 27.26 -9.42 0.04
N ASP A 433 26.65 -9.58 1.24
CA ASP A 433 25.96 -8.50 1.97
C ASP A 433 26.76 -7.18 1.99
N ALA A 434 28.09 -7.25 2.18
CA ALA A 434 28.99 -6.10 2.27
C ALA A 434 29.46 -5.55 0.91
N ILE A 435 29.28 -6.31 -0.17
CA ILE A 435 29.46 -5.89 -1.57
C ILE A 435 28.15 -5.27 -2.08
N ASP A 436 27.02 -5.88 -1.75
CA ASP A 436 25.68 -5.41 -2.09
C ASP A 436 25.41 -4.07 -1.40
N HIS A 437 25.74 -3.90 -0.11
CA HIS A 437 25.73 -2.57 0.56
C HIS A 437 26.72 -1.52 0.00
N LEU A 438 27.60 -1.91 -0.92
CA LEU A 438 28.46 -1.00 -1.67
C LEU A 438 27.87 -0.72 -3.07
N PHE A 439 27.14 -1.66 -3.66
CA PHE A 439 26.29 -1.43 -4.82
C PHE A 439 25.06 -0.58 -4.47
N ASP A 440 24.37 -0.79 -3.35
CA ASP A 440 23.29 0.09 -2.84
C ASP A 440 23.78 1.55 -2.75
N ARG A 441 24.99 1.75 -2.20
CA ARG A 441 25.60 3.09 -2.06
C ARG A 441 26.17 3.64 -3.37
N LEU A 442 26.22 2.84 -4.43
CA LEU A 442 26.45 3.31 -5.79
C LEU A 442 25.12 3.62 -6.48
N ALA A 443 24.12 2.73 -6.43
CA ALA A 443 22.77 2.92 -6.95
C ALA A 443 22.11 4.18 -6.37
N ASN A 444 22.04 4.32 -5.05
CA ASN A 444 21.53 5.51 -4.35
C ASN A 444 22.30 6.81 -4.74
N ARG A 445 23.49 6.69 -5.32
CA ARG A 445 24.29 7.85 -5.76
C ARG A 445 24.32 8.06 -7.27
N ASP A 446 24.03 7.03 -8.05
CA ASP A 446 23.64 7.17 -9.45
C ASP A 446 22.21 7.76 -9.50
N GLU A 447 21.33 7.43 -8.54
CA GLU A 447 20.05 8.12 -8.26
C GLU A 447 20.25 9.58 -7.81
N GLU A 448 21.20 9.86 -6.91
CA GLU A 448 21.57 11.25 -6.51
C GLU A 448 22.14 12.05 -7.70
N ILE A 449 22.82 11.38 -8.63
CA ILE A 449 23.31 11.97 -9.89
C ILE A 449 22.18 12.12 -10.93
N GLN A 450 21.22 11.20 -10.96
CA GLN A 450 20.05 11.25 -11.82
C GLN A 450 19.16 12.42 -11.41
N ALA A 451 18.81 12.54 -10.12
CA ALA A 451 18.08 13.71 -9.60
C ALA A 451 18.81 15.04 -9.88
N LEU A 452 20.15 15.06 -9.82
CA LEU A 452 20.96 16.24 -10.21
C LEU A 452 21.06 16.48 -11.73
N ALA A 453 20.66 15.53 -12.56
CA ALA A 453 20.48 15.69 -14.00
C ALA A 453 19.04 16.11 -14.31
N ASP A 454 18.06 15.53 -13.64
CA ASP A 454 16.64 15.89 -13.74
C ASP A 454 16.41 17.34 -13.24
N ASP A 455 17.07 17.76 -12.16
CA ASP A 455 17.17 19.17 -11.69
C ASP A 455 17.81 20.09 -12.74
N LEU A 456 18.75 19.57 -13.55
CA LEU A 456 19.47 20.35 -14.56
C LEU A 456 18.63 20.52 -15.82
N ASP A 457 17.98 19.45 -16.28
CA ASP A 457 17.04 19.46 -17.41
C ASP A 457 15.79 20.30 -17.07
N ALA A 458 15.31 20.27 -15.82
CA ALA A 458 14.25 21.16 -15.33
C ALA A 458 14.71 22.64 -15.32
N LEU A 459 15.97 22.92 -14.99
CA LEU A 459 16.53 24.27 -15.04
C LEU A 459 16.79 24.75 -16.48
N GLU A 460 17.16 23.85 -17.40
CA GLU A 460 17.31 24.14 -18.83
C GLU A 460 15.95 24.37 -19.49
N SER A 461 14.94 23.55 -19.17
CA SER A 461 13.54 23.77 -19.53
C SER A 461 13.03 25.13 -19.01
N THR A 462 13.24 25.44 -17.72
CA THR A 462 12.88 26.76 -17.15
C THR A 462 13.59 27.91 -17.86
N LEU A 463 14.86 27.72 -18.27
CA LEU A 463 15.63 28.73 -18.99
C LEU A 463 15.08 28.96 -20.40
N ASP A 464 14.58 27.92 -21.06
CA ASP A 464 13.95 28.04 -22.36
C ASP A 464 12.51 28.56 -22.28
N THR A 465 11.72 28.22 -21.25
CA THR A 465 10.44 28.90 -20.97
C THR A 465 10.63 30.41 -20.80
N ILE A 466 11.67 30.83 -20.06
CA ILE A 466 12.01 32.26 -19.89
C ILE A 466 12.52 32.88 -21.20
N ARG A 467 13.21 32.13 -22.08
CA ARG A 467 13.53 32.62 -23.43
C ARG A 467 12.28 32.79 -24.28
N GLU A 468 11.33 31.87 -24.18
CA GLU A 468 10.11 31.85 -24.97
C GLU A 468 9.17 32.99 -24.54
N GLU A 469 8.98 33.21 -23.22
CA GLU A 469 8.38 34.45 -22.69
C GLU A 469 9.08 35.72 -23.21
N THR A 470 10.42 35.74 -23.21
CA THR A 470 11.18 36.91 -23.68
C THR A 470 11.16 37.04 -25.23
N ALA A 471 10.73 36.01 -25.94
CA ALA A 471 10.67 35.96 -27.40
C ALA A 471 9.25 36.17 -27.97
N ARG A 472 8.20 36.13 -27.14
CA ARG A 472 6.81 36.50 -27.50
C ARG A 472 6.75 37.94 -28.02
N THR A 473 6.98 38.06 -29.33
CA THR A 473 6.87 39.30 -30.09
C THR A 473 5.40 39.61 -30.35
N ASP A 474 4.55 38.59 -30.28
CA ASP A 474 3.13 38.59 -30.57
C ASP A 474 2.32 39.31 -29.49
N ASP A 475 2.70 39.23 -28.21
CA ASP A 475 2.10 40.05 -27.14
C ASP A 475 2.33 41.55 -27.40
N LEU A 476 3.53 41.91 -27.87
CA LEU A 476 3.88 43.28 -28.23
C LEU A 476 3.24 43.73 -29.56
N ALA A 477 2.91 42.77 -30.44
CA ALA A 477 2.14 43.03 -31.65
C ALA A 477 0.65 43.22 -31.33
N SER A 478 0.08 42.40 -30.44
CA SER A 478 -1.28 42.53 -29.93
C SER A 478 -1.49 43.89 -29.26
N VAL A 479 -0.65 44.25 -28.28
CA VAL A 479 -0.72 45.57 -27.61
C VAL A 479 -0.50 46.74 -28.60
N ALA A 480 0.27 46.55 -29.67
CA ALA A 480 0.39 47.56 -30.73
C ALA A 480 -0.88 47.66 -31.60
N GLN A 481 -1.56 46.54 -31.86
CA GLN A 481 -2.80 46.47 -32.62
C GLN A 481 -4.00 46.95 -31.81
N GLU A 482 -4.07 46.67 -30.52
CA GLU A 482 -4.99 47.30 -29.55
C GLU A 482 -4.78 48.81 -29.52
N LEU A 483 -3.54 49.29 -29.49
CA LEU A 483 -3.24 50.72 -29.51
C LEU A 483 -3.64 51.39 -30.84
N GLU A 484 -3.42 50.72 -31.98
CA GLU A 484 -3.88 51.21 -33.30
C GLU A 484 -5.42 51.20 -33.40
N GLN A 485 -6.08 50.18 -32.85
CA GLN A 485 -7.55 50.16 -32.70
C GLN A 485 -8.06 51.25 -31.75
N ALA A 486 -7.33 51.54 -30.65
CA ALA A 486 -7.69 52.58 -29.70
C ALA A 486 -7.52 53.97 -30.31
N GLU A 487 -6.44 54.23 -31.06
CA GLU A 487 -6.29 55.45 -31.85
C GLU A 487 -7.37 55.56 -32.94
N ALA A 488 -7.78 54.46 -33.57
CA ALA A 488 -8.88 54.45 -34.54
C ALA A 488 -10.24 54.75 -33.88
N ARG A 489 -10.62 54.06 -32.80
CA ARG A 489 -11.85 54.31 -32.02
C ARG A 489 -11.89 55.75 -31.48
N LEU A 490 -10.77 56.29 -31.01
CA LEU A 490 -10.68 57.67 -30.52
C LEU A 490 -10.73 58.69 -31.67
N ALA A 491 -10.15 58.38 -32.83
CA ALA A 491 -10.30 59.20 -34.04
C ALA A 491 -11.75 59.23 -34.55
N ASP A 492 -12.45 58.09 -34.57
CA ASP A 492 -13.83 58.01 -35.06
C ASP A 492 -14.84 58.60 -34.05
N LEU A 493 -14.60 58.45 -32.75
CA LEU A 493 -15.32 59.18 -31.70
C LEU A 493 -15.04 60.69 -31.78
N SER A 494 -13.80 61.11 -32.07
CA SER A 494 -13.47 62.53 -32.28
C SER A 494 -14.09 63.08 -33.57
N GLN A 495 -14.20 62.28 -34.62
CA GLN A 495 -14.88 62.64 -35.87
C GLN A 495 -16.39 62.75 -35.61
N THR A 496 -16.99 61.76 -34.95
CA THR A 496 -18.39 61.77 -34.52
C THR A 496 -18.71 62.97 -33.62
N VAL A 497 -17.85 63.31 -32.66
CA VAL A 497 -18.01 64.51 -31.82
C VAL A 497 -17.83 65.80 -32.63
N SER A 498 -16.95 65.83 -33.63
CA SER A 498 -16.84 66.97 -34.55
C SER A 498 -18.09 67.12 -35.42
N ASP A 499 -18.58 66.05 -36.02
CA ASP A 499 -19.77 66.05 -36.88
C ASP A 499 -21.05 66.34 -36.08
N ARG A 500 -21.13 65.87 -34.82
CA ARG A 500 -22.20 66.22 -33.88
C ARG A 500 -22.09 67.68 -33.43
N ALA A 501 -20.89 68.21 -33.25
CA ALA A 501 -20.67 69.63 -32.95
C ALA A 501 -21.03 70.52 -34.14
N ASP A 502 -20.60 70.18 -35.36
CA ASP A 502 -20.94 70.88 -36.59
C ASP A 502 -22.46 70.78 -36.87
N ALA A 503 -23.10 69.63 -36.62
CA ALA A 503 -24.56 69.52 -36.62
C ALA A 503 -25.22 70.44 -35.57
N ILE A 504 -24.64 70.60 -34.38
CA ILE A 504 -25.10 71.57 -33.37
C ILE A 504 -24.82 73.03 -33.82
N THR A 505 -23.83 73.30 -34.67
CA THR A 505 -23.66 74.62 -35.29
C THR A 505 -24.75 74.98 -36.31
N THR A 506 -25.62 74.03 -36.71
CA THR A 506 -26.79 74.34 -37.57
C THR A 506 -27.91 75.13 -36.86
N VAL A 507 -27.68 75.55 -35.61
CA VAL A 507 -28.29 76.81 -35.11
C VAL A 507 -28.14 77.93 -36.15
N ALA A 508 -27.05 77.96 -36.92
CA ALA A 508 -26.83 78.85 -38.06
C ALA A 508 -27.92 78.81 -39.16
N GLU A 509 -28.67 77.71 -39.37
CA GLU A 509 -29.81 77.71 -40.30
C GLU A 509 -31.09 78.29 -39.66
N THR A 510 -31.16 78.32 -38.33
CA THR A 510 -32.24 79.00 -37.60
C THR A 510 -31.93 80.48 -37.43
N ASP A 511 -30.70 80.81 -37.02
CA ASP A 511 -30.16 82.18 -36.99
C ASP A 511 -30.21 82.80 -38.40
N ALA A 512 -29.77 82.14 -39.47
CA ALA A 512 -29.87 82.70 -40.83
C ALA A 512 -31.33 82.99 -41.25
N ARG A 513 -32.31 82.23 -40.75
CA ARG A 513 -33.74 82.51 -40.97
C ARG A 513 -34.27 83.63 -40.09
N VAL A 514 -33.64 83.93 -38.96
CA VAL A 514 -33.92 85.11 -38.12
C VAL A 514 -33.22 86.36 -38.67
N ASP A 515 -31.95 86.25 -39.05
CA ASP A 515 -31.11 87.27 -39.71
C ASP A 515 -31.61 87.67 -41.10
N GLU A 516 -32.41 86.83 -41.79
CA GLU A 516 -33.11 87.22 -43.02
C GLU A 516 -34.56 87.72 -42.74
N LEU A 517 -35.15 87.39 -41.59
CA LEU A 517 -36.42 87.98 -41.13
C LEU A 517 -36.24 89.38 -40.53
N GLU A 518 -35.14 89.67 -39.82
CA GLU A 518 -34.84 91.00 -39.26
C GLU A 518 -34.82 92.09 -40.34
N PRO A 519 -34.04 92.01 -41.45
CA PRO A 519 -34.05 93.02 -42.49
C PRO A 519 -35.36 93.05 -43.29
N GLN A 520 -36.13 91.96 -43.33
CA GLN A 520 -37.48 91.97 -43.90
C GLN A 520 -38.47 92.70 -43.00
N LEU A 521 -38.39 92.53 -41.68
CA LEU A 521 -39.17 93.28 -40.69
C LEU A 521 -38.75 94.75 -40.63
N GLU A 522 -37.46 95.06 -40.68
CA GLU A 522 -36.93 96.43 -40.76
C GLU A 522 -37.36 97.10 -42.09
N THR A 523 -37.42 96.34 -43.19
CA THR A 523 -37.97 96.82 -44.48
C THR A 523 -39.48 97.03 -44.39
N GLN A 524 -40.24 96.14 -43.75
CA GLN A 524 -41.69 96.31 -43.51
C GLN A 524 -41.94 97.53 -42.61
N ALA A 525 -41.16 97.71 -41.54
CA ALA A 525 -41.23 98.83 -40.62
C ALA A 525 -40.88 100.15 -41.33
N THR A 526 -39.76 100.21 -42.07
CA THR A 526 -39.39 101.38 -42.89
C THR A 526 -40.44 101.70 -43.96
N ARG A 527 -41.14 100.68 -44.48
CA ARG A 527 -42.22 100.84 -45.48
C ARG A 527 -43.55 101.25 -44.86
N LEU A 528 -43.82 100.86 -43.61
CA LEU A 528 -44.94 101.33 -42.81
C LEU A 528 -44.72 102.75 -42.31
N ASP A 529 -43.51 103.09 -41.84
CA ASP A 529 -43.11 104.43 -41.44
C ASP A 529 -43.06 105.37 -42.66
N GLY A 530 -42.59 104.88 -43.81
CA GLY A 530 -42.69 105.57 -45.09
C GLY A 530 -44.13 105.69 -45.64
N LEU A 531 -45.06 104.81 -45.23
CA LEU A 531 -46.50 104.95 -45.52
C LEU A 531 -47.16 105.94 -44.56
N ALA A 532 -46.81 105.91 -43.27
CA ALA A 532 -47.27 106.84 -42.25
C ALA A 532 -46.80 108.26 -42.55
N GLY A 533 -45.52 108.45 -42.86
CA GLY A 533 -44.96 109.73 -43.30
C GLY A 533 -45.57 110.24 -44.60
N ARG A 534 -45.90 109.35 -45.56
CA ARG A 534 -46.66 109.74 -46.77
C ARG A 534 -48.12 110.06 -46.48
N LEU A 535 -48.75 109.41 -45.50
CA LEU A 535 -50.11 109.71 -45.05
C LEU A 535 -50.16 111.04 -44.28
N GLU A 536 -49.14 111.34 -43.49
CA GLU A 536 -48.99 112.60 -42.74
C GLU A 536 -48.60 113.75 -43.68
N GLU A 537 -47.74 113.52 -44.68
CA GLU A 537 -47.46 114.46 -45.78
C GLU A 537 -48.71 114.70 -46.62
N HIS A 538 -49.47 113.66 -46.98
CA HIS A 538 -50.74 113.82 -47.72
C HIS A 538 -51.80 114.54 -46.88
N SER A 539 -51.93 114.23 -45.59
CA SER A 539 -52.84 114.94 -44.67
C SER A 539 -52.45 116.40 -44.52
N THR A 540 -51.16 116.70 -44.41
CA THR A 540 -50.62 118.07 -44.38
C THR A 540 -50.87 118.80 -45.69
N HIS A 541 -50.69 118.14 -46.84
CA HIS A 541 -50.96 118.70 -48.16
C HIS A 541 -52.47 118.93 -48.40
N THR A 542 -53.33 118.00 -47.98
CA THR A 542 -54.79 118.17 -47.99
C THR A 542 -55.23 119.31 -47.08
N THR A 543 -54.66 119.44 -45.88
CA THR A 543 -54.93 120.58 -44.98
C THR A 543 -54.47 121.90 -45.59
N ALA A 544 -53.26 121.95 -46.14
CA ALA A 544 -52.74 123.15 -46.81
C ALA A 544 -53.57 123.53 -48.05
N ARG A 545 -54.12 122.55 -48.79
CA ARG A 545 -55.07 122.81 -49.88
C ARG A 545 -56.43 123.31 -49.39
N PHE A 546 -56.89 122.89 -48.20
CA PHE A 546 -58.08 123.48 -47.59
C PHE A 546 -57.80 124.91 -47.08
N ASP A 547 -56.66 125.16 -46.43
CA ASP A 547 -56.24 126.52 -46.03
C ASP A 547 -56.11 127.47 -47.23
N GLU A 548 -55.55 126.99 -48.36
CA GLU A 548 -55.40 127.78 -49.59
C GLU A 548 -56.75 127.98 -50.32
N VAL A 549 -57.66 127.00 -50.29
CA VAL A 549 -59.05 127.18 -50.78
C VAL A 549 -59.86 128.12 -49.89
N ASP A 550 -59.73 128.07 -48.56
CA ASP A 550 -60.37 129.04 -47.66
C ASP A 550 -59.78 130.46 -47.83
N ALA A 551 -58.49 130.57 -48.18
CA ALA A 551 -57.87 131.83 -48.57
C ALA A 551 -58.40 132.36 -49.91
N GLU A 552 -58.46 131.53 -50.96
CA GLU A 552 -59.07 131.89 -52.25
C GLU A 552 -60.54 132.29 -52.07
N ILE A 553 -61.31 131.56 -51.26
CA ILE A 553 -62.71 131.90 -50.92
C ILE A 553 -62.77 133.25 -50.18
N SER A 554 -61.81 133.56 -49.31
CA SER A 554 -61.74 134.84 -48.59
C SER A 554 -61.39 136.02 -49.51
N ASP A 555 -60.48 135.84 -50.44
CA ASP A 555 -60.13 136.84 -51.46
C ASP A 555 -61.27 137.00 -52.50
N LEU A 556 -61.98 135.93 -52.84
CA LEU A 556 -63.17 135.98 -53.69
C LEU A 556 -64.35 136.67 -52.99
N GLN A 557 -64.54 136.46 -51.68
CA GLN A 557 -65.50 137.21 -50.87
C GLN A 557 -65.13 138.69 -50.75
N THR A 558 -63.83 139.01 -50.62
CA THR A 558 -63.34 140.39 -50.57
C THR A 558 -63.56 141.10 -51.89
N THR A 559 -63.13 140.51 -53.02
CA THR A 559 -63.33 141.08 -54.36
C THR A 559 -64.81 141.17 -54.76
N LEU A 560 -65.67 140.26 -54.30
CA LEU A 560 -67.13 140.36 -54.50
C LEU A 560 -67.76 141.44 -53.62
N ALA A 561 -67.23 141.70 -52.43
CA ALA A 561 -67.67 142.82 -51.58
C ALA A 561 -67.20 144.18 -52.12
N ASP A 562 -65.97 144.27 -52.62
CA ASP A 562 -65.44 145.46 -53.30
C ASP A 562 -66.25 145.75 -54.57
N LEU A 563 -66.49 144.73 -55.42
CA LEU A 563 -67.31 144.88 -56.64
C LEU A 563 -68.78 145.23 -56.33
N ALA A 564 -69.32 144.79 -55.19
CA ALA A 564 -70.63 145.24 -54.72
C ALA A 564 -70.62 146.70 -54.24
N SER A 565 -69.52 147.17 -53.64
CA SER A 565 -69.34 148.58 -53.28
C SER A 565 -69.19 149.47 -54.52
N ASP A 566 -68.41 149.04 -55.52
CA ASP A 566 -68.29 149.72 -56.82
C ASP A 566 -69.65 149.78 -57.55
N LEU A 567 -70.46 148.72 -57.43
CA LEU A 567 -71.81 148.68 -58.00
C LEU A 567 -72.78 149.61 -57.26
N ASP A 568 -72.75 149.66 -55.92
CA ASP A 568 -73.56 150.61 -55.14
C ASP A 568 -73.12 152.07 -55.39
N GLU A 569 -71.82 152.35 -55.57
CA GLU A 569 -71.32 153.69 -55.91
C GLU A 569 -71.72 154.11 -57.33
N THR A 570 -71.57 153.24 -58.33
CA THR A 570 -72.03 153.54 -59.72
C THR A 570 -73.55 153.62 -59.84
N VAL A 571 -74.32 152.88 -59.04
CA VAL A 571 -75.78 153.05 -58.93
C VAL A 571 -76.13 154.39 -58.27
N ALA A 572 -75.40 154.82 -57.24
CA ALA A 572 -75.61 156.12 -56.60
C ALA A 572 -75.25 157.29 -57.54
N GLU A 573 -74.19 157.17 -58.36
CA GLU A 573 -73.89 158.14 -59.42
C GLU A 573 -75.01 158.16 -60.48
N LEU A 574 -75.51 157.00 -60.93
CA LEU A 574 -76.64 156.92 -61.87
C LEU A 574 -77.96 157.48 -61.30
N GLU A 575 -78.23 157.35 -60.00
CA GLU A 575 -79.39 158.00 -59.37
C GLU A 575 -79.19 159.52 -59.24
N ALA A 576 -77.97 159.99 -58.96
CA ALA A 576 -77.65 161.42 -58.95
C ALA A 576 -77.76 162.04 -60.36
N ASP A 577 -77.22 161.38 -61.39
CA ASP A 577 -77.36 161.79 -62.79
C ASP A 577 -78.81 161.75 -63.26
N ARG A 578 -79.61 160.80 -62.76
CA ARG A 578 -81.06 160.78 -62.99
C ARG A 578 -81.77 161.98 -62.36
N GLU A 579 -81.39 162.40 -61.15
CA GLU A 579 -81.93 163.64 -60.56
C GLU A 579 -81.49 164.89 -61.34
N THR A 580 -80.22 164.96 -61.80
CA THR A 580 -79.78 166.10 -62.61
C THR A 580 -80.44 166.15 -63.98
N LEU A 581 -80.66 165.01 -64.65
CA LEU A 581 -81.43 164.93 -65.90
C LEU A 581 -82.89 165.37 -65.70
N THR A 582 -83.52 164.97 -64.59
CA THR A 582 -84.89 165.39 -64.27
C THR A 582 -84.96 166.91 -64.03
N ALA A 583 -83.99 167.47 -63.32
CA ALA A 583 -83.87 168.92 -63.17
C ALA A 583 -83.54 169.63 -64.49
N LEU A 584 -82.80 168.99 -65.39
CA LEU A 584 -82.47 169.52 -66.71
C LEU A 584 -83.72 169.57 -67.62
N GLU A 585 -84.56 168.53 -67.61
CA GLU A 585 -85.87 168.54 -68.29
C GLU A 585 -86.75 169.73 -67.81
N ASP A 586 -86.84 169.97 -66.50
CA ASP A 586 -87.57 171.13 -65.95
C ASP A 586 -86.96 172.47 -66.45
N THR A 587 -85.63 172.61 -66.49
CA THR A 587 -85.00 173.84 -67.03
C THR A 587 -85.18 174.02 -68.53
N VAL A 588 -85.24 172.93 -69.31
CA VAL A 588 -85.54 172.96 -70.75
C VAL A 588 -87.01 173.32 -70.99
N ALA A 589 -87.93 172.89 -70.12
CA ALA A 589 -89.32 173.29 -70.16
C ALA A 589 -89.51 174.79 -69.85
N ASP A 590 -88.82 175.33 -68.84
CA ASP A 590 -88.87 176.76 -68.48
C ASP A 590 -88.20 177.66 -69.55
N LEU A 591 -87.13 177.20 -70.20
CA LEU A 591 -86.43 177.97 -71.25
C LEU A 591 -87.16 178.01 -72.60
N ALA A 592 -88.25 177.25 -72.77
CA ALA A 592 -88.96 177.15 -74.04
C ALA A 592 -89.81 178.38 -74.43
N ASP A 593 -90.07 179.32 -73.50
CA ASP A 593 -91.13 180.36 -73.68
C ASP A 593 -90.63 181.83 -73.66
N GLU A 594 -89.31 182.13 -73.50
CA GLU A 594 -88.81 183.52 -73.60
C GLU A 594 -87.43 183.66 -74.32
N SER A 595 -87.30 184.68 -75.18
CA SER A 595 -86.37 184.63 -76.34
C SER A 595 -85.06 185.43 -76.22
N ALA A 596 -83.90 184.81 -76.50
CA ALA A 596 -82.62 185.51 -76.69
C ALA A 596 -81.66 184.87 -77.75
N THR A 597 -81.47 185.59 -78.86
CA THR A 597 -80.29 185.61 -79.77
C THR A 597 -79.31 184.41 -79.88
N ALA A 598 -79.71 183.36 -80.62
CA ALA A 598 -78.94 182.46 -81.51
C ALA A 598 -77.41 182.19 -81.31
N ALA A 599 -76.54 183.20 -81.17
CA ALA A 599 -75.08 183.02 -81.27
C ALA A 599 -74.44 182.27 -80.09
N GLU A 600 -75.15 182.14 -78.97
CA GLU A 600 -74.73 181.33 -77.82
C GLU A 600 -75.29 179.89 -77.91
N LEU A 601 -76.16 179.61 -78.89
CA LEU A 601 -76.82 178.32 -79.12
C LEU A 601 -75.94 177.41 -79.99
N ASP A 602 -75.46 177.89 -81.14
CA ASP A 602 -74.48 177.18 -82.00
C ASP A 602 -73.24 176.71 -81.21
N ALA A 603 -72.80 177.52 -80.23
CA ALA A 603 -71.63 177.24 -79.40
C ALA A 603 -71.89 176.28 -78.23
N LEU A 604 -73.17 175.99 -77.93
CA LEU A 604 -73.59 174.95 -77.00
C LEU A 604 -73.86 173.65 -77.75
N GLU A 605 -74.49 173.71 -78.94
CA GLU A 605 -74.71 172.60 -79.87
C GLU A 605 -73.38 171.88 -80.16
N SER A 606 -72.37 172.58 -80.68
CA SER A 606 -71.02 172.01 -80.92
C SER A 606 -70.23 171.60 -79.68
N ARG A 607 -70.78 171.79 -78.47
CA ARG A 607 -70.23 171.25 -77.21
C ARG A 607 -71.00 170.05 -76.69
N VAL A 608 -72.27 169.90 -77.06
CA VAL A 608 -73.04 168.68 -76.86
C VAL A 608 -72.56 167.63 -77.87
N ASP A 609 -72.47 167.97 -79.16
CA ASP A 609 -71.96 167.08 -80.22
C ASP A 609 -70.63 166.40 -79.83
N ALA A 610 -69.68 167.18 -79.28
CA ALA A 610 -68.35 166.69 -78.90
C ALA A 610 -68.32 165.93 -77.56
N VAL A 611 -69.35 166.09 -76.71
CA VAL A 611 -69.53 165.28 -75.49
C VAL A 611 -70.22 163.97 -75.84
N ASP A 612 -71.25 164.00 -76.70
CA ASP A 612 -71.91 162.81 -77.24
C ASP A 612 -70.90 161.93 -78.00
N GLU A 613 -70.07 162.50 -78.89
CA GLU A 613 -69.00 161.77 -79.61
C GLU A 613 -67.95 161.16 -78.65
N THR A 614 -67.69 161.79 -77.49
CA THR A 614 -66.80 161.22 -76.45
C THR A 614 -67.49 160.11 -75.64
N ILE A 615 -68.80 160.25 -75.38
CA ILE A 615 -69.60 159.26 -74.65
C ILE A 615 -69.83 158.02 -75.51
N ASP A 616 -70.08 158.15 -76.81
CA ASP A 616 -70.19 157.03 -77.74
C ASP A 616 -68.86 156.26 -77.85
N ASP A 617 -67.71 156.95 -77.97
CA ASP A 617 -66.37 156.32 -77.98
C ASP A 617 -66.08 155.52 -76.69
N GLU A 618 -66.36 156.10 -75.51
CA GLU A 618 -66.15 155.42 -74.22
C GLU A 618 -67.18 154.28 -74.01
N LEU A 619 -68.44 154.44 -74.44
CA LEU A 619 -69.45 153.38 -74.40
C LEU A 619 -69.11 152.21 -75.31
N GLU A 620 -68.58 152.45 -76.53
CA GLU A 620 -68.11 151.37 -77.41
C GLU A 620 -66.91 150.65 -76.78
N SER A 621 -65.95 151.36 -76.18
CA SER A 621 -64.82 150.75 -75.47
C SER A 621 -65.24 149.96 -74.23
N VAL A 622 -66.20 150.46 -73.44
CA VAL A 622 -66.79 149.71 -72.33
C VAL A 622 -67.54 148.48 -72.83
N SER A 623 -68.29 148.58 -73.93
CA SER A 623 -69.00 147.45 -74.53
C SER A 623 -68.06 146.35 -75.05
N GLU A 624 -66.94 146.71 -75.69
CA GLU A 624 -65.89 145.74 -76.07
C GLU A 624 -65.27 145.07 -74.84
N ARG A 625 -64.99 145.83 -73.78
CA ARG A 625 -64.44 145.29 -72.52
C ARG A 625 -65.41 144.37 -71.80
N VAL A 626 -66.69 144.73 -71.75
CA VAL A 626 -67.77 143.89 -71.19
C VAL A 626 -67.89 142.60 -71.99
N GLY A 627 -67.99 142.66 -73.33
CA GLY A 627 -68.09 141.45 -74.16
C GLY A 627 -66.87 140.51 -74.03
N SER A 628 -65.67 141.07 -73.84
CA SER A 628 -64.46 140.30 -73.56
C SER A 628 -64.49 139.65 -72.16
N ALA A 629 -65.00 140.36 -71.15
CA ALA A 629 -65.17 139.83 -69.80
C ALA A 629 -66.28 138.77 -69.73
N GLU A 630 -67.41 138.97 -70.43
CA GLU A 630 -68.48 137.98 -70.57
C GLU A 630 -67.96 136.68 -71.21
N SER A 631 -67.11 136.77 -72.25
CA SER A 631 -66.47 135.59 -72.84
C SER A 631 -65.52 134.91 -71.85
N ALA A 632 -64.64 135.66 -71.18
CA ALA A 632 -63.70 135.08 -70.20
C ALA A 632 -64.42 134.42 -69.02
N VAL A 633 -65.53 134.98 -68.53
CA VAL A 633 -66.38 134.38 -67.50
C VAL A 633 -67.12 133.14 -68.01
N ALA A 634 -67.53 133.11 -69.30
CA ALA A 634 -68.12 131.93 -69.91
C ALA A 634 -67.10 130.79 -70.09
N ASP A 635 -65.86 131.11 -70.48
CA ASP A 635 -64.77 130.15 -70.63
C ASP A 635 -64.33 129.60 -69.26
N VAL A 636 -64.08 130.46 -68.27
CA VAL A 636 -63.77 130.04 -66.88
C VAL A 636 -64.90 129.20 -66.28
N LYS A 637 -66.17 129.51 -66.59
CA LYS A 637 -67.29 128.67 -66.19
C LYS A 637 -67.24 127.29 -66.86
N ALA A 638 -66.90 127.20 -68.15
CA ALA A 638 -66.82 125.91 -68.84
C ALA A 638 -65.67 125.04 -68.29
N ASP A 639 -64.54 125.65 -67.94
CA ASP A 639 -63.43 124.96 -67.26
C ASP A 639 -63.84 124.50 -65.85
N LEU A 640 -64.56 125.34 -65.09
CA LEU A 640 -65.09 124.99 -63.76
C LEU A 640 -66.14 123.87 -63.82
N ASP A 641 -67.09 123.94 -64.75
CA ASP A 641 -68.10 122.90 -65.01
C ASP A 641 -67.41 121.57 -65.44
N THR A 642 -66.25 121.65 -66.10
CA THR A 642 -65.43 120.48 -66.50
C THR A 642 -64.68 119.88 -65.31
N HIS A 643 -63.93 120.68 -64.54
CA HIS A 643 -63.22 120.19 -63.35
C HIS A 643 -64.19 119.69 -62.26
N ALA A 644 -65.39 120.27 -62.14
CA ALA A 644 -66.42 119.73 -61.25
C ALA A 644 -66.89 118.31 -61.66
N ALA A 645 -66.93 118.02 -62.96
CA ALA A 645 -67.25 116.67 -63.46
C ALA A 645 -66.08 115.69 -63.27
N GLU A 646 -64.83 116.12 -63.53
CA GLU A 646 -63.64 115.31 -63.28
C GLU A 646 -63.50 114.98 -61.78
N ILE A 647 -63.72 115.95 -60.89
CA ILE A 647 -63.71 115.73 -59.44
C ILE A 647 -64.79 114.73 -59.04
N ALA A 648 -66.02 114.86 -59.55
CA ALA A 648 -67.08 113.89 -59.28
C ALA A 648 -66.70 112.46 -59.71
N GLU A 649 -66.18 112.27 -60.94
CA GLU A 649 -65.73 110.95 -61.42
C GLU A 649 -64.58 110.38 -60.55
N THR A 650 -63.68 111.22 -60.03
CA THR A 650 -62.65 110.75 -59.08
C THR A 650 -63.20 110.44 -57.68
N VAL A 651 -64.26 111.10 -57.22
CA VAL A 651 -64.91 110.80 -55.94
C VAL A 651 -65.68 109.48 -56.05
N ASP A 652 -66.52 109.32 -57.07
CA ASP A 652 -67.24 108.07 -57.37
C ASP A 652 -66.24 106.89 -57.43
N SER A 653 -65.11 107.05 -58.13
CA SER A 653 -64.08 106.00 -58.24
C SER A 653 -63.30 105.73 -56.94
N ILE A 654 -63.30 106.65 -55.97
CA ILE A 654 -62.71 106.45 -54.64
C ILE A 654 -63.73 105.78 -53.71
N GLU A 655 -65.01 106.12 -53.81
CA GLU A 655 -66.09 105.45 -53.07
C GLU A 655 -66.22 103.97 -53.48
N ASP A 656 -66.26 103.68 -54.79
CA ASP A 656 -66.21 102.30 -55.34
C ASP A 656 -65.01 101.50 -54.79
N ALA A 657 -63.82 102.12 -54.75
CA ALA A 657 -62.59 101.47 -54.30
C ALA A 657 -62.55 101.27 -52.77
N LEU A 658 -63.21 102.14 -52.01
CA LEU A 658 -63.33 102.03 -50.57
C LEU A 658 -64.33 100.93 -50.19
N GLU A 659 -65.50 100.86 -50.84
CA GLU A 659 -66.51 99.80 -50.62
C GLU A 659 -65.92 98.41 -50.94
N ALA A 660 -65.20 98.26 -52.06
CA ALA A 660 -64.52 97.01 -52.40
C ALA A 660 -63.38 96.64 -51.40
N THR A 661 -62.74 97.63 -50.79
CA THR A 661 -61.73 97.42 -49.73
C THR A 661 -62.39 97.01 -48.41
N GLU A 662 -63.54 97.59 -48.08
CA GLU A 662 -64.34 97.24 -46.90
C GLU A 662 -64.87 95.80 -47.01
N GLU A 663 -65.48 95.41 -48.14
CA GLU A 663 -65.94 94.03 -48.39
C GLU A 663 -64.80 93.00 -48.31
N THR A 664 -63.60 93.37 -48.82
CA THR A 664 -62.40 92.52 -48.70
C THR A 664 -61.94 92.37 -47.26
N LEU A 665 -61.99 93.45 -46.46
CA LEU A 665 -61.57 93.42 -45.06
C LEU A 665 -62.59 92.71 -44.15
N THR A 666 -63.90 92.86 -44.39
CA THR A 666 -64.92 92.09 -43.65
C THR A 666 -64.80 90.60 -43.96
N THR A 667 -64.64 90.22 -45.23
CA THR A 667 -64.44 88.80 -45.60
C THR A 667 -63.23 88.20 -44.88
N ARG A 668 -62.11 88.92 -44.83
CA ARG A 668 -60.91 88.46 -44.11
C ARG A 668 -61.05 88.47 -42.59
N LEU A 669 -61.91 89.33 -42.03
CA LEU A 669 -62.24 89.32 -40.61
C LEU A 669 -63.04 88.06 -40.28
N ASP A 670 -64.09 87.77 -41.05
CA ASP A 670 -64.95 86.58 -40.90
C ASP A 670 -64.14 85.28 -41.03
N GLU A 671 -63.23 85.21 -42.03
CA GLU A 671 -62.28 84.09 -42.20
C GLU A 671 -61.36 83.91 -40.98
N THR A 672 -60.88 85.02 -40.39
CA THR A 672 -59.99 84.98 -39.22
C THR A 672 -60.74 84.61 -37.94
N GLU A 673 -61.96 85.14 -37.74
CA GLU A 673 -62.80 84.80 -36.60
C GLU A 673 -63.21 83.32 -36.63
N ALA A 674 -63.54 82.78 -37.81
CA ALA A 674 -63.79 81.36 -38.00
C ALA A 674 -62.55 80.49 -37.68
N ALA A 675 -61.37 80.86 -38.17
CA ALA A 675 -60.13 80.12 -37.90
C ALA A 675 -59.75 80.14 -36.41
N VAL A 676 -59.92 81.28 -35.73
CA VAL A 676 -59.69 81.40 -34.28
C VAL A 676 -60.73 80.58 -33.49
N SER A 677 -61.98 80.50 -33.95
CA SER A 677 -63.00 79.64 -33.34
C SER A 677 -62.64 78.16 -33.43
N THR A 678 -62.23 77.68 -34.62
CA THR A 678 -61.75 76.28 -34.78
C THR A 678 -60.52 76.01 -33.90
N GLN A 679 -59.56 76.94 -33.87
CA GLN A 679 -58.35 76.73 -33.07
C GLN A 679 -58.60 76.76 -31.55
N ALA A 680 -59.69 77.41 -31.08
CA ALA A 680 -60.14 77.28 -29.70
C ALA A 680 -60.75 75.89 -29.43
N GLU A 681 -61.61 75.39 -30.33
CA GLU A 681 -62.19 74.03 -30.24
C GLU A 681 -61.10 72.93 -30.27
N ASP A 682 -60.04 73.11 -31.07
CA ASP A 682 -58.86 72.22 -31.09
C ASP A 682 -58.07 72.25 -29.77
N VAL A 683 -58.01 73.40 -29.08
CA VAL A 683 -57.33 73.53 -27.77
C VAL A 683 -58.15 72.88 -26.66
N ASP A 684 -59.46 73.15 -26.59
CA ASP A 684 -60.37 72.48 -25.63
C ASP A 684 -60.30 70.94 -25.78
N ALA A 685 -60.16 70.45 -27.02
CA ALA A 685 -59.99 69.03 -27.32
C ALA A 685 -58.60 68.47 -26.95
N LEU A 686 -57.54 69.29 -26.97
CA LEU A 686 -56.21 68.90 -26.51
C LEU A 686 -56.11 68.89 -24.98
N GLU A 687 -56.69 69.87 -24.29
CA GLU A 687 -56.79 69.86 -22.82
C GLU A 687 -57.58 68.61 -22.34
N SER A 688 -58.74 68.33 -22.96
CA SER A 688 -59.53 67.14 -22.64
C SER A 688 -58.77 65.82 -22.83
N ARG A 689 -57.85 65.76 -23.81
CA ARG A 689 -57.00 64.58 -24.04
C ARG A 689 -55.82 64.50 -23.08
N LEU A 690 -55.34 65.63 -22.57
CA LEU A 690 -54.30 65.67 -21.55
C LEU A 690 -54.84 65.12 -20.22
N ASP A 691 -56.00 65.61 -19.78
CA ASP A 691 -56.69 65.16 -18.55
C ASP A 691 -56.94 63.63 -18.56
N GLU A 692 -57.39 63.07 -19.69
CA GLU A 692 -57.61 61.62 -19.86
C GLU A 692 -56.28 60.85 -19.81
N THR A 693 -55.22 61.37 -20.45
CA THR A 693 -53.87 60.73 -20.46
C THR A 693 -53.21 60.76 -19.09
N GLU A 694 -53.36 61.86 -18.33
CA GLU A 694 -52.87 62.00 -16.97
C GLU A 694 -53.62 61.03 -16.03
N SER A 695 -54.95 60.91 -16.19
CA SER A 695 -55.78 59.94 -15.46
C SER A 695 -55.42 58.48 -15.76
N GLU A 696 -55.08 58.14 -17.01
CA GLU A 696 -54.62 56.80 -17.40
C GLU A 696 -53.24 56.49 -16.82
N LEU A 697 -52.32 57.47 -16.83
CA LEU A 697 -50.98 57.34 -16.23
C LEU A 697 -51.05 57.13 -14.72
N ASP A 698 -51.80 57.95 -13.99
CA ASP A 698 -52.00 57.78 -12.53
C ASP A 698 -52.57 56.37 -12.23
N SER A 699 -53.59 55.93 -12.99
CA SER A 699 -54.19 54.61 -12.81
C SER A 699 -53.22 53.45 -13.07
N ARG A 700 -52.32 53.60 -14.06
CA ARG A 700 -51.27 52.61 -14.36
C ARG A 700 -50.16 52.59 -13.30
N ILE A 701 -49.83 53.74 -12.73
CA ILE A 701 -48.86 53.85 -11.63
C ILE A 701 -49.43 53.19 -10.36
N GLU A 702 -50.67 53.49 -9.97
CA GLU A 702 -51.31 52.84 -8.80
C GLU A 702 -51.41 51.30 -8.96
N SER A 703 -51.68 50.79 -10.17
CA SER A 703 -51.69 49.33 -10.43
C SER A 703 -50.29 48.72 -10.31
N ALA A 704 -49.28 49.33 -10.94
CA ALA A 704 -47.90 48.84 -10.90
C ALA A 704 -47.31 48.87 -9.48
N GLU A 705 -47.58 49.92 -8.70
CA GLU A 705 -47.20 49.97 -7.28
C GLU A 705 -47.86 48.84 -6.48
N SER A 706 -49.14 48.55 -6.73
CA SER A 706 -49.85 47.44 -6.06
C SER A 706 -49.36 46.06 -6.51
N GLU A 707 -48.92 45.90 -7.75
CA GLU A 707 -48.35 44.66 -8.28
C GLU A 707 -46.95 44.40 -7.68
N PHE A 708 -46.07 45.39 -7.67
CA PHE A 708 -44.74 45.28 -7.03
C PHE A 708 -44.81 45.03 -5.52
N GLU A 709 -45.72 45.71 -4.80
CA GLU A 709 -45.97 45.45 -3.37
C GLU A 709 -46.43 43.99 -3.13
N THR A 710 -47.27 43.45 -4.03
CA THR A 710 -47.75 42.06 -3.94
C THR A 710 -46.63 41.05 -4.28
N GLN A 711 -45.84 41.31 -5.32
CA GLN A 711 -44.68 40.49 -5.68
C GLN A 711 -43.67 40.45 -4.54
N LEU A 712 -43.30 41.61 -3.97
CA LEU A 712 -42.31 41.70 -2.90
C LEU A 712 -42.76 40.95 -1.64
N GLN A 713 -44.03 41.04 -1.25
CA GLN A 713 -44.59 40.25 -0.14
C GLN A 713 -44.62 38.74 -0.45
N SER A 714 -44.87 38.35 -1.71
CA SER A 714 -44.81 36.94 -2.12
C SER A 714 -43.38 36.40 -2.14
N THR A 715 -42.40 37.21 -2.53
CA THR A 715 -40.97 36.88 -2.44
C THR A 715 -40.56 36.75 -0.98
N GLU A 716 -40.86 37.73 -0.12
CA GLU A 716 -40.52 37.69 1.32
C GLU A 716 -41.05 36.43 2.02
N ALA A 717 -42.32 36.06 1.77
CA ALA A 717 -42.91 34.81 2.28
C ALA A 717 -42.30 33.53 1.67
N GLY A 718 -41.86 33.58 0.41
CA GLY A 718 -41.10 32.52 -0.24
C GLY A 718 -39.76 32.30 0.45
N LEU A 719 -38.99 33.38 0.67
CA LEU A 719 -37.69 33.36 1.34
C LEU A 719 -37.80 32.85 2.79
N GLU A 720 -38.78 33.31 3.57
CA GLU A 720 -39.02 32.78 4.93
C GLU A 720 -39.32 31.28 4.93
N THR A 721 -39.97 30.76 3.89
CA THR A 721 -40.25 29.32 3.73
C THR A 721 -39.01 28.56 3.30
N GLN A 722 -38.24 29.10 2.34
CA GLN A 722 -37.03 28.50 1.78
C GLN A 722 -35.93 28.34 2.85
N ILE A 723 -35.64 29.44 3.57
CA ILE A 723 -34.72 29.43 4.73
C ILE A 723 -35.18 28.42 5.79
N GLY A 724 -36.49 28.34 6.06
CA GLY A 724 -37.06 27.39 7.01
C GLY A 724 -36.93 25.91 6.60
N SER A 725 -36.89 25.60 5.30
CA SER A 725 -36.56 24.24 4.82
C SER A 725 -35.08 23.98 5.02
N VAL A 726 -34.21 24.86 4.49
CA VAL A 726 -32.74 24.70 4.59
C VAL A 726 -32.27 24.57 6.05
N GLU A 727 -32.86 25.30 7.01
CA GLU A 727 -32.56 25.10 8.44
C GLU A 727 -32.97 23.70 8.94
N SER A 728 -34.13 23.18 8.54
CA SER A 728 -34.62 21.84 8.91
C SER A 728 -33.85 20.70 8.24
N ASP A 729 -33.46 20.90 6.97
CA ASP A 729 -32.73 19.91 6.17
C ASP A 729 -31.25 19.84 6.62
N LEU A 730 -30.66 20.96 7.06
CA LEU A 730 -29.36 20.98 7.73
C LEU A 730 -29.40 20.38 9.14
N GLU A 731 -30.46 20.60 9.93
CA GLU A 731 -30.61 19.97 11.25
C GLU A 731 -30.74 18.44 11.09
N THR A 732 -31.53 17.97 10.12
CA THR A 732 -31.69 16.54 9.80
C THR A 732 -30.37 15.90 9.35
N ARG A 733 -29.68 16.50 8.36
CA ARG A 733 -28.39 15.99 7.86
C ARG A 733 -27.28 15.98 8.92
N LEU A 734 -27.40 16.82 9.96
CA LEU A 734 -26.48 16.82 11.09
C LEU A 734 -26.79 15.69 12.08
N GLU A 735 -28.07 15.43 12.40
CA GLU A 735 -28.46 14.25 13.20
C GLU A 735 -28.07 12.92 12.51
N GLU A 736 -28.24 12.83 11.18
CA GLU A 736 -27.81 11.69 10.37
C GLU A 736 -26.27 11.51 10.38
N ALA A 737 -25.51 12.61 10.23
CA ALA A 737 -24.06 12.57 10.24
C ALA A 737 -23.48 12.26 11.64
N GLU A 738 -24.10 12.74 12.72
CA GLU A 738 -23.73 12.34 14.09
C GLU A 738 -24.00 10.85 14.30
N THR A 739 -25.17 10.35 13.88
CA THR A 739 -25.53 8.92 13.99
C THR A 739 -24.57 8.01 13.21
N GLY A 740 -24.28 8.33 11.95
CA GLY A 740 -23.37 7.54 11.11
C GLY A 740 -21.92 7.54 11.62
N LEU A 741 -21.48 8.60 12.30
CA LEU A 741 -20.17 8.65 12.95
C LEU A 741 -20.13 7.85 14.27
N GLU A 742 -21.24 7.76 15.02
CA GLU A 742 -21.34 6.85 16.15
C GLU A 742 -21.31 5.38 15.68
N GLU A 743 -22.03 5.02 14.61
CA GLU A 743 -22.00 3.65 14.06
C GLU A 743 -20.63 3.25 13.49
N GLN A 744 -19.94 4.15 12.77
CA GLN A 744 -18.55 3.91 12.32
C GLN A 744 -17.56 3.77 13.48
N LEU A 745 -17.79 4.46 14.60
CA LEU A 745 -16.97 4.33 15.80
C LEU A 745 -17.17 2.96 16.47
N ASP A 746 -18.41 2.52 16.64
CA ASP A 746 -18.77 1.21 17.21
C ASP A 746 -18.26 0.04 16.34
N GLU A 747 -18.32 0.14 15.01
CA GLU A 747 -17.74 -0.85 14.09
C GLU A 747 -16.19 -0.85 14.15
N THR A 748 -15.58 0.33 14.27
CA THR A 748 -14.12 0.46 14.45
C THR A 748 -13.67 -0.14 15.78
N GLU A 749 -14.39 0.11 16.89
CA GLU A 749 -14.10 -0.49 18.19
C GLU A 749 -14.24 -2.02 18.13
N THR A 750 -15.34 -2.53 17.58
CA THR A 750 -15.58 -3.98 17.36
C THR A 750 -14.48 -4.64 16.51
N THR A 751 -14.02 -3.96 15.46
CA THR A 751 -12.94 -4.42 14.59
C THR A 751 -11.59 -4.45 15.31
N VAL A 752 -11.31 -3.44 16.15
CA VAL A 752 -10.07 -3.39 16.94
C VAL A 752 -10.07 -4.43 18.06
N GLU A 753 -11.20 -4.65 18.75
CA GLU A 753 -11.36 -5.74 19.73
C GLU A 753 -11.12 -7.10 19.06
N THR A 754 -11.79 -7.38 17.92
CA THR A 754 -11.63 -8.65 17.20
C THR A 754 -10.17 -8.92 16.82
N ARG A 755 -9.45 -7.90 16.33
CA ARG A 755 -8.03 -8.02 15.94
C ARG A 755 -7.08 -8.09 17.14
N LEU A 756 -7.53 -7.68 18.34
CA LEU A 756 -6.80 -7.88 19.59
C LEU A 756 -6.95 -9.32 20.07
N ASP A 757 -8.16 -9.88 20.05
CA ASP A 757 -8.45 -11.28 20.41
C ASP A 757 -7.71 -12.27 19.48
N GLU A 758 -7.69 -12.01 18.16
CA GLU A 758 -6.91 -12.78 17.19
C GLU A 758 -5.40 -12.74 17.50
N ALA A 759 -4.88 -11.57 17.87
CA ALA A 759 -3.46 -11.41 18.19
C ALA A 759 -3.09 -12.05 19.54
N GLU A 760 -3.94 -11.95 20.57
CA GLU A 760 -3.76 -12.64 21.85
C GLU A 760 -3.72 -14.15 21.62
N THR A 761 -4.70 -14.71 20.89
CA THR A 761 -4.71 -16.13 20.49
C THR A 761 -3.43 -16.53 19.75
N THR A 762 -2.98 -15.72 18.78
CA THR A 762 -1.75 -15.97 18.01
C THR A 762 -0.50 -15.96 18.89
N PHE A 763 -0.46 -15.12 19.93
CA PHE A 763 0.64 -15.09 20.88
C PHE A 763 0.58 -16.24 21.90
N GLU A 764 -0.60 -16.68 22.32
CA GLU A 764 -0.78 -17.89 23.14
C GLU A 764 -0.32 -19.15 22.39
N ASP A 765 -0.81 -19.41 21.18
CA ASP A 765 -0.40 -20.58 20.37
C ASP A 765 1.12 -20.63 20.14
N ARG A 766 1.76 -19.47 19.90
CA ARG A 766 3.21 -19.37 19.71
C ARG A 766 4.01 -19.50 21.01
N LEU A 767 3.42 -19.17 22.16
CA LEU A 767 4.02 -19.44 23.47
C LEU A 767 3.94 -20.93 23.78
N ASP A 768 2.81 -21.57 23.54
CA ASP A 768 2.62 -23.02 23.73
C ASP A 768 3.57 -23.84 22.82
N GLU A 769 3.74 -23.48 21.54
CA GLU A 769 4.73 -24.13 20.66
C GLU A 769 6.18 -23.91 21.16
N THR A 770 6.48 -22.73 21.68
CA THR A 770 7.81 -22.41 22.23
C THR A 770 8.08 -23.18 23.53
N GLU A 771 7.11 -23.27 24.44
CA GLU A 771 7.21 -24.03 25.69
C GLU A 771 7.34 -25.53 25.39
N ALA A 772 6.51 -26.08 24.50
CA ALA A 772 6.63 -27.47 24.04
C ALA A 772 8.01 -27.76 23.39
N THR A 773 8.55 -26.83 22.59
CA THR A 773 9.89 -26.97 22.01
C THR A 773 10.96 -27.00 23.10
N LEU A 774 10.89 -26.09 24.08
CA LEU A 774 11.84 -26.03 25.20
C LEU A 774 11.72 -27.23 26.15
N GLU A 775 10.52 -27.79 26.36
CA GLU A 775 10.36 -29.05 27.12
C GLU A 775 11.07 -30.22 26.42
N ASN A 776 10.87 -30.38 25.11
CA ASN A 776 11.54 -31.42 24.33
C ASN A 776 13.07 -31.26 24.34
N GLU A 777 13.60 -30.05 24.11
CA GLU A 777 15.05 -29.80 24.24
C GLU A 777 15.56 -30.08 25.66
N SER A 778 14.77 -29.79 26.70
CA SER A 778 15.15 -30.06 28.09
C SER A 778 15.19 -31.55 28.41
N ASP A 779 14.28 -32.36 27.85
CA ASP A 779 14.29 -33.82 28.02
C ASP A 779 15.40 -34.50 27.20
N ASP A 780 15.69 -34.05 25.97
CA ASP A 780 16.86 -34.53 25.21
C ASP A 780 18.18 -34.18 25.91
N LEU A 781 18.26 -33.00 26.55
CA LEU A 781 19.41 -32.61 27.38
C LEU A 781 19.51 -33.46 28.66
N ARG A 782 18.38 -33.79 29.33
CA ARG A 782 18.37 -34.71 30.49
C ARG A 782 18.86 -36.10 30.10
N ALA A 783 18.31 -36.69 29.04
CA ALA A 783 18.73 -37.99 28.53
C ALA A 783 20.22 -38.00 28.11
N SER A 784 20.72 -36.90 27.56
CA SER A 784 22.14 -36.72 27.24
C SER A 784 23.03 -36.61 28.48
N ILE A 785 22.54 -36.03 29.57
CA ILE A 785 23.25 -35.95 30.87
C ILE A 785 23.27 -37.31 31.55
N ASP A 786 22.14 -38.02 31.61
CA ASP A 786 22.04 -39.36 32.21
C ASP A 786 22.98 -40.35 31.48
N ALA A 787 22.99 -40.33 30.15
CA ALA A 787 23.88 -41.15 29.33
C ALA A 787 25.38 -40.76 29.45
N LEU A 788 25.70 -39.57 29.97
CA LEU A 788 27.06 -39.17 30.32
C LEU A 788 27.43 -39.58 31.75
N ASP A 789 26.49 -39.57 32.70
CA ASP A 789 26.69 -40.07 34.06
C ASP A 789 26.93 -41.59 34.05
N ASP A 790 26.14 -42.35 33.28
CA ASP A 790 26.38 -43.78 33.00
C ASP A 790 27.79 -44.03 32.45
N GLN A 791 28.25 -43.21 31.49
CA GLN A 791 29.61 -43.33 30.92
C GLN A 791 30.72 -42.96 31.92
N ILE A 792 30.44 -42.05 32.86
CA ILE A 792 31.35 -41.70 33.95
C ILE A 792 31.39 -42.82 35.00
N GLY A 793 30.26 -43.49 35.26
CA GLY A 793 30.16 -44.71 36.07
C GLY A 793 30.98 -45.86 35.48
N ASP A 794 30.74 -46.20 34.21
CA ASP A 794 31.51 -47.19 33.44
C ASP A 794 33.02 -46.88 33.45
N ALA A 795 33.39 -45.60 33.37
CA ALA A 795 34.78 -45.18 33.46
C ALA A 795 35.36 -45.28 34.88
N GLY A 796 34.55 -45.07 35.91
CA GLY A 796 34.88 -45.26 37.32
C GLY A 796 35.13 -46.72 37.66
N ASP A 797 34.18 -47.62 37.36
CA ASP A 797 34.31 -49.07 37.56
C ASP A 797 35.57 -49.63 36.86
N ARG A 798 35.89 -49.11 35.66
CA ARG A 798 37.11 -49.47 34.92
C ARG A 798 38.39 -48.91 35.55
N LEU A 799 38.35 -47.77 36.22
CA LEU A 799 39.49 -47.24 36.97
C LEU A 799 39.71 -48.01 38.28
N ASP A 800 38.64 -48.38 38.98
CA ASP A 800 38.73 -49.22 40.19
C ASP A 800 39.22 -50.63 39.87
N ALA A 801 38.77 -51.22 38.75
CA ALA A 801 39.33 -52.48 38.24
C ALA A 801 40.83 -52.38 37.92
N VAL A 802 41.27 -51.30 37.26
CA VAL A 802 42.70 -51.05 36.98
C VAL A 802 43.49 -50.80 38.28
N ALA A 803 42.90 -50.15 39.29
CA ALA A 803 43.54 -49.98 40.60
C ALA A 803 43.70 -51.32 41.34
N ALA A 804 42.72 -52.23 41.24
CA ALA A 804 42.82 -53.58 41.77
C ALA A 804 43.88 -54.42 41.02
N ASP A 805 43.94 -54.34 39.69
CA ASP A 805 45.01 -54.98 38.89
C ASP A 805 46.40 -54.45 39.28
N VAL A 806 46.55 -53.15 39.51
CA VAL A 806 47.81 -52.55 39.98
C VAL A 806 48.19 -53.06 41.37
N ALA A 807 47.26 -53.09 42.33
CA ALA A 807 47.53 -53.62 43.67
C ALA A 807 47.89 -55.12 43.65
N ALA A 808 47.29 -55.90 42.75
CA ALA A 808 47.65 -57.31 42.54
C ALA A 808 49.06 -57.46 41.93
N VAL A 809 49.46 -56.56 41.01
CA VAL A 809 50.83 -56.51 40.46
C VAL A 809 51.85 -56.06 41.51
N GLU A 810 51.50 -55.12 42.39
CA GLU A 810 52.35 -54.72 43.52
C GLU A 810 52.56 -55.88 44.50
N SER A 811 51.50 -56.61 44.87
CA SER A 811 51.61 -57.83 45.68
C SER A 811 52.48 -58.89 44.99
N HIS A 812 52.22 -59.19 43.72
CA HIS A 812 53.00 -60.19 42.99
C HIS A 812 54.48 -59.78 42.81
N THR A 813 54.77 -58.47 42.78
CA THR A 813 56.15 -57.98 42.77
C THR A 813 56.84 -58.24 44.12
N ALA A 814 56.13 -58.10 45.24
CA ALA A 814 56.64 -58.45 46.57
C ALA A 814 56.85 -59.98 46.71
N ASP A 815 55.90 -60.81 46.25
CA ASP A 815 56.08 -62.27 46.22
C ASP A 815 57.34 -62.69 45.41
N VAL A 816 57.61 -61.98 44.32
CA VAL A 816 58.80 -62.19 43.46
C VAL A 816 60.08 -61.68 44.11
N GLU A 817 60.01 -60.66 44.96
CA GLU A 817 61.15 -60.17 45.76
C GLU A 817 61.49 -61.16 46.90
N GLU A 818 60.49 -61.62 47.67
CA GLU A 818 60.65 -62.63 48.73
C GLU A 818 61.16 -63.98 48.18
N THR A 819 60.63 -64.44 47.05
CA THR A 819 61.12 -65.67 46.41
C THR A 819 62.51 -65.51 45.78
N ALA A 820 62.93 -64.29 45.41
CA ALA A 820 64.30 -64.01 44.98
C ALA A 820 65.29 -63.94 46.16
N GLU A 821 64.88 -63.37 47.31
CA GLU A 821 65.67 -63.43 48.55
C GLU A 821 65.83 -64.88 49.04
N THR A 822 64.73 -65.63 49.07
CA THR A 822 64.73 -67.08 49.41
C THR A 822 65.65 -67.87 48.47
N ALA A 823 65.52 -67.67 47.15
CA ALA A 823 66.38 -68.35 46.18
C ALA A 823 67.86 -67.93 46.26
N SER A 824 68.17 -66.76 46.84
CA SER A 824 69.56 -66.38 47.15
C SER A 824 70.07 -67.15 48.38
N ALA A 825 69.24 -67.29 49.43
CA ALA A 825 69.59 -68.07 50.61
C ALA A 825 69.75 -69.58 50.30
N ASP A 826 68.88 -70.15 49.44
CA ASP A 826 69.03 -71.52 48.91
C ASP A 826 70.37 -71.70 48.18
N VAL A 827 70.83 -70.67 47.45
CA VAL A 827 72.11 -70.70 46.74
C VAL A 827 73.29 -70.61 47.72
N ASP A 828 73.21 -69.74 48.73
CA ASP A 828 74.24 -69.63 49.76
C ASP A 828 74.35 -70.94 50.58
N GLU A 829 73.23 -71.58 50.95
CA GLU A 829 73.23 -72.90 51.60
C GLU A 829 73.78 -73.99 50.67
N LEU A 830 73.49 -73.94 49.36
CA LEU A 830 74.07 -74.88 48.39
C LEU A 830 75.58 -74.67 48.18
N GLU A 831 76.12 -73.45 48.32
CA GLU A 831 77.57 -73.20 48.33
C GLU A 831 78.23 -73.75 49.61
N ASP A 832 77.65 -73.53 50.79
CA ASP A 832 78.14 -74.11 52.06
C ASP A 832 78.04 -75.66 52.07
N ALA A 833 76.93 -76.22 51.57
CA ALA A 833 76.75 -77.66 51.42
C ALA A 833 77.76 -78.27 50.41
N LEU A 834 78.07 -77.55 49.33
CA LEU A 834 79.11 -77.96 48.38
C LEU A 834 80.50 -77.95 49.03
N ALA A 835 80.85 -76.91 49.81
CA ALA A 835 82.10 -76.88 50.58
C ALA A 835 82.17 -77.99 51.64
N GLY A 836 81.04 -78.36 52.24
CA GLY A 836 80.90 -79.53 53.09
C GLY A 836 81.15 -80.85 52.34
N VAL A 837 80.63 -80.98 51.12
CA VAL A 837 80.88 -82.15 50.25
C VAL A 837 82.34 -82.21 49.80
N GLU A 838 82.97 -81.08 49.42
CA GLU A 838 84.41 -81.04 49.09
C GLU A 838 85.26 -81.47 50.30
N SER A 839 84.91 -81.02 51.50
CA SER A 839 85.57 -81.43 52.75
C SER A 839 85.38 -82.92 53.04
N ALA A 840 84.18 -83.47 52.81
CA ALA A 840 83.89 -84.89 52.96
C ALA A 840 84.62 -85.75 51.93
N VAL A 841 84.75 -85.28 50.68
CA VAL A 841 85.57 -85.94 49.65
C VAL A 841 87.05 -85.96 50.05
N SER A 842 87.60 -84.86 50.58
CA SER A 842 88.97 -84.85 51.11
C SER A 842 89.16 -85.87 52.24
N ALA A 843 88.17 -86.03 53.13
CA ALA A 843 88.22 -87.04 54.18
C ALA A 843 88.09 -88.48 53.65
N VAL A 844 87.37 -88.69 52.54
CA VAL A 844 87.31 -89.97 51.82
C VAL A 844 88.65 -90.29 51.13
N ASP A 845 89.34 -89.29 50.57
CA ASP A 845 90.68 -89.46 50.01
C ASP A 845 91.70 -89.82 51.13
N ASP A 846 91.67 -89.10 52.27
CA ASP A 846 92.55 -89.40 53.43
C ASP A 846 92.30 -90.80 54.01
N THR A 847 91.03 -91.19 54.20
CA THR A 847 90.69 -92.55 54.67
C THR A 847 91.00 -93.63 53.64
N THR A 848 90.94 -93.32 52.35
CA THR A 848 91.41 -94.23 51.27
C THR A 848 92.92 -94.45 51.38
N ALA A 849 93.71 -93.40 51.61
CA ALA A 849 95.16 -93.52 51.81
C ALA A 849 95.52 -94.29 53.11
N GLU A 850 94.73 -94.16 54.18
CA GLU A 850 94.88 -95.01 55.37
C GLU A 850 94.54 -96.48 55.05
N LEU A 851 93.46 -96.75 54.31
CA LEU A 851 93.07 -98.10 53.92
C LEU A 851 94.10 -98.77 53.00
N GLU A 852 94.69 -98.05 52.04
CA GLU A 852 95.83 -98.55 51.25
C GLU A 852 97.04 -98.91 52.15
N THR A 853 97.32 -98.09 53.17
CA THR A 853 98.39 -98.33 54.14
C THR A 853 98.09 -99.57 55.01
N ARG A 854 96.85 -99.73 55.49
CA ARG A 854 96.40 -100.88 56.27
C ARG A 854 96.41 -102.17 55.44
N LEU A 855 95.96 -102.12 54.19
CA LEU A 855 95.96 -103.26 53.28
C LEU A 855 97.40 -103.72 52.98
N SER A 856 98.32 -102.78 52.76
CA SER A 856 99.76 -103.09 52.59
C SER A 856 100.37 -103.78 53.83
N ALA A 857 99.95 -103.41 55.04
CA ALA A 857 100.39 -104.07 56.28
C ALA A 857 99.73 -105.47 56.46
N GLN A 858 98.49 -105.63 56.00
CA GLN A 858 97.77 -106.90 56.06
C GLN A 858 98.31 -107.92 55.07
N GLU A 859 98.72 -107.50 53.85
CA GLU A 859 99.45 -108.36 52.90
C GLU A 859 100.76 -108.89 53.53
N ALA A 860 101.57 -108.02 54.14
CA ALA A 860 102.80 -108.42 54.83
C ALA A 860 102.55 -109.39 56.00
N THR A 861 101.41 -109.29 56.68
CA THR A 861 101.01 -110.22 57.74
C THR A 861 100.63 -111.59 57.17
N ILE A 862 99.96 -111.63 56.00
CA ILE A 862 99.58 -112.86 55.31
C ILE A 862 100.81 -113.62 54.80
N ASP A 863 101.84 -112.92 54.31
CA ASP A 863 103.11 -113.52 53.92
C ASP A 863 103.83 -114.20 55.10
N GLU A 864 103.80 -113.60 56.31
CA GLU A 864 104.40 -114.18 57.52
C GLU A 864 103.57 -115.37 58.05
N GLN A 865 102.24 -115.31 57.96
CA GLN A 865 101.36 -116.45 58.27
C GLN A 865 101.58 -117.63 57.30
N ALA A 866 101.78 -117.38 56.01
CA ALA A 866 102.09 -118.42 55.03
C ALA A 866 103.40 -119.15 55.37
N ALA A 867 104.44 -118.41 55.79
CA ALA A 867 105.72 -119.00 56.19
C ALA A 867 105.60 -119.93 57.41
N THR A 868 104.80 -119.57 58.42
CA THR A 868 104.57 -120.43 59.59
C THR A 868 103.79 -121.71 59.27
N VAL A 869 102.89 -121.68 58.28
CA VAL A 869 102.15 -122.88 57.85
C VAL A 869 103.06 -123.90 57.16
N ASP A 870 104.03 -123.45 56.35
CA ASP A 870 105.03 -124.34 55.73
C ASP A 870 105.94 -125.02 56.78
N GLU A 871 106.30 -124.31 57.86
CA GLU A 871 107.07 -124.89 58.97
C GLU A 871 106.26 -125.94 59.74
N HIS A 872 104.99 -125.65 60.08
CA HIS A 872 104.09 -126.60 60.73
C HIS A 872 103.85 -127.87 59.89
N ALA A 873 103.71 -127.74 58.56
CA ALA A 873 103.57 -128.88 57.67
C ALA A 873 104.80 -129.80 57.71
N THR A 874 106.00 -129.22 57.81
CA THR A 874 107.26 -129.96 57.90
C THR A 874 107.34 -130.79 59.19
N THR A 875 106.88 -130.25 60.33
CA THR A 875 106.87 -130.98 61.61
C THR A 875 105.94 -132.21 61.59
N ILE A 876 104.80 -132.11 60.89
CA ILE A 876 103.80 -133.20 60.83
C ILE A 876 104.35 -134.42 60.07
N ASP A 877 105.09 -134.21 58.97
CA ASP A 877 105.72 -135.29 58.21
C ASP A 877 106.78 -136.06 59.04
N GLU A 878 107.54 -135.36 59.89
CA GLU A 878 108.50 -136.00 60.81
C GLU A 878 107.79 -136.84 61.90
N GLN A 879 106.68 -136.33 62.45
CA GLN A 879 105.89 -137.05 63.46
C GLN A 879 105.29 -138.36 62.91
N ALA A 880 104.81 -138.36 61.66
CA ALA A 880 104.21 -139.55 61.04
C ALA A 880 105.20 -140.74 60.96
N ALA A 881 106.46 -140.48 60.58
CA ALA A 881 107.48 -141.52 60.44
C ALA A 881 107.89 -142.16 61.78
N ALA A 882 107.82 -141.41 62.89
CA ALA A 882 108.15 -141.92 64.22
C ALA A 882 107.14 -142.95 64.74
N ILE A 883 105.85 -142.81 64.38
CA ILE A 883 104.77 -143.69 64.84
C ILE A 883 104.86 -145.08 64.20
N GLU A 884 105.18 -145.15 62.90
CA GLU A 884 105.26 -146.43 62.16
C GLU A 884 106.33 -147.37 62.74
N THR A 885 107.47 -146.81 63.16
CA THR A 885 108.57 -147.56 63.78
C THR A 885 108.17 -148.20 65.13
N LEU A 886 107.29 -147.55 65.89
CA LEU A 886 106.91 -147.95 67.25
C LEU A 886 105.94 -149.16 67.26
N ALA A 887 105.23 -149.38 66.16
CA ALA A 887 104.34 -150.52 65.97
C ALA A 887 105.09 -151.86 65.83
N ASP A 888 106.22 -151.89 65.11
CA ASP A 888 107.01 -153.11 64.87
C ASP A 888 107.67 -153.64 66.16
N ASP A 889 108.27 -152.75 66.97
CA ASP A 889 108.90 -153.12 68.26
C ASP A 889 107.93 -153.90 69.18
N THR A 890 106.68 -153.42 69.26
CA THR A 890 105.64 -153.97 70.14
C THR A 890 105.28 -155.41 69.78
N ALA A 891 105.33 -155.77 68.50
CA ALA A 891 105.02 -157.13 68.03
C ALA A 891 106.09 -158.16 68.44
N SER A 892 107.33 -157.73 68.66
CA SER A 892 108.44 -158.62 69.04
C SER A 892 108.30 -159.12 70.49
N VAL A 893 108.05 -158.21 71.44
CA VAL A 893 108.01 -158.51 72.88
C VAL A 893 106.96 -159.57 73.23
N SER A 894 105.80 -159.53 72.56
CA SER A 894 104.72 -160.51 72.79
C SER A 894 105.13 -161.96 72.51
N ALA A 895 106.09 -162.19 71.60
CA ALA A 895 106.50 -163.54 71.21
C ALA A 895 107.50 -164.19 72.19
N GLU A 896 108.10 -163.41 73.09
CA GLU A 896 109.05 -163.92 74.09
C GLU A 896 108.29 -164.51 75.30
N VAL A 897 107.23 -163.82 75.75
CA VAL A 897 106.41 -164.17 76.93
C VAL A 897 105.76 -165.55 76.80
N ASP A 898 105.16 -165.86 75.64
CA ASP A 898 104.48 -167.14 75.37
C ASP A 898 105.39 -168.38 75.57
N ARG A 899 106.72 -168.23 75.51
CA ARG A 899 107.67 -169.34 75.71
C ARG A 899 107.89 -169.69 77.18
N LEU A 900 107.94 -168.68 78.04
CA LEU A 900 108.26 -168.83 79.47
C LEU A 900 107.20 -169.64 80.22
N ASP A 901 105.92 -169.42 79.88
CA ASP A 901 104.77 -170.10 80.48
C ASP A 901 104.83 -171.64 80.24
N THR A 902 105.35 -172.05 79.07
CA THR A 902 105.44 -173.47 78.67
C THR A 902 106.49 -174.26 79.48
N GLU A 903 107.57 -173.62 79.95
CA GLU A 903 108.61 -174.33 80.73
C GLU A 903 108.19 -174.54 82.20
N LEU A 904 107.48 -173.57 82.80
CA LEU A 904 107.04 -173.63 84.20
C LEU A 904 106.16 -174.84 84.50
N GLU A 905 105.23 -175.17 83.61
CA GLU A 905 104.28 -176.28 83.80
C GLU A 905 105.02 -177.63 83.90
N SER A 906 106.08 -177.81 83.12
CA SER A 906 106.91 -179.04 83.10
C SER A 906 107.72 -179.29 84.37
N LEU A 907 108.01 -178.25 85.16
CA LEU A 907 108.70 -178.39 86.45
C LEU A 907 107.78 -178.95 87.54
N SER A 908 106.47 -178.71 87.43
CA SER A 908 105.51 -179.04 88.49
C SER A 908 105.30 -180.55 88.68
N GLU A 909 105.26 -181.32 87.59
CA GLU A 909 105.07 -182.79 87.62
C GLU A 909 106.21 -183.54 88.31
N ALA A 910 107.40 -182.95 88.41
CA ALA A 910 108.59 -183.60 88.97
C ALA A 910 108.59 -183.71 90.51
N LEU A 911 107.66 -183.04 91.21
CA LEU A 911 107.73 -182.86 92.67
C LEU A 911 106.86 -183.84 93.50
N GLU A 912 105.99 -184.64 92.87
CA GLU A 912 104.88 -185.31 93.58
C GLU A 912 105.23 -186.67 94.24
N ASP A 913 106.32 -187.35 93.85
CA ASP A 913 106.44 -188.82 93.98
C ASP A 913 107.47 -189.33 95.02
N VAL A 914 107.47 -188.84 96.29
CA VAL A 914 108.36 -189.35 97.37
C VAL A 914 107.68 -189.56 98.76
N PRO A 915 107.19 -190.80 99.04
CA PRO A 915 106.96 -191.34 100.40
C PRO A 915 107.47 -192.82 100.54
N ASP A 916 107.60 -193.50 101.69
CA ASP A 916 107.39 -193.23 103.13
C ASP A 916 108.54 -193.94 103.97
N PRO A 917 108.44 -194.66 105.13
CA PRO A 917 109.60 -194.78 106.05
C PRO A 917 110.09 -196.22 106.43
N GLU A 918 111.37 -196.34 106.83
CA GLU A 918 111.87 -197.05 108.05
C GLU A 918 113.41 -197.08 108.12
N GLY A 919 114.09 -196.98 106.97
CA GLY A 919 115.53 -196.74 106.88
C GLY A 919 115.87 -195.25 106.75
N VAL A 920 117.13 -194.88 106.98
CA VAL A 920 117.67 -193.57 106.55
C VAL A 920 117.75 -193.58 105.03
N PRO A 921 117.09 -192.66 104.29
CA PRO A 921 117.25 -192.55 102.85
C PRO A 921 118.60 -191.89 102.52
N ASP A 922 119.29 -192.41 101.51
CA ASP A 922 120.64 -192.01 101.17
C ASP A 922 120.73 -190.65 100.43
N ASN A 923 121.95 -190.09 100.39
CA ASN A 923 122.31 -188.73 99.93
C ASN A 923 121.86 -188.34 98.50
N GLU A 924 121.37 -189.28 97.70
CA GLU A 924 121.18 -189.13 96.26
C GLU A 924 119.93 -188.30 95.91
N THR A 925 118.81 -188.48 96.63
CA THR A 925 117.54 -187.74 96.37
C THR A 925 117.60 -186.27 96.76
N VAL A 926 118.37 -185.92 97.81
CA VAL A 926 118.61 -184.53 98.19
C VAL A 926 119.48 -183.81 97.16
N SER A 927 120.39 -184.54 96.51
CA SER A 927 121.34 -183.98 95.54
C SER A 927 120.67 -183.64 94.20
N SER A 928 119.70 -184.44 93.74
CA SER A 928 118.96 -184.13 92.50
C SER A 928 118.05 -182.91 92.67
N LEU A 929 117.34 -182.82 93.80
CA LEU A 929 116.42 -181.71 94.05
C LEU A 929 117.16 -180.37 94.23
N ALA A 930 118.32 -180.37 94.89
CA ALA A 930 119.19 -179.20 94.98
C ALA A 930 119.63 -178.69 93.59
N ALA A 931 120.15 -179.59 92.75
CA ALA A 931 120.64 -179.24 91.41
C ALA A 931 119.54 -178.68 90.47
N THR A 932 118.27 -179.02 90.69
CA THR A 932 117.15 -178.46 89.91
C THR A 932 116.77 -177.05 90.39
N VAL A 933 116.87 -176.77 91.70
CA VAL A 933 116.63 -175.44 92.26
C VAL A 933 117.74 -174.45 91.86
N ASP A 934 119.01 -174.88 91.92
CA ASP A 934 120.15 -174.05 91.49
C ASP A 934 119.99 -173.63 90.02
N SER A 935 119.69 -174.58 89.12
CA SER A 935 119.49 -174.31 87.69
C SER A 935 118.27 -173.45 87.37
N LEU A 936 117.30 -173.32 88.27
CA LEU A 936 116.14 -172.45 88.07
C LEU A 936 116.44 -171.02 88.55
N SER A 937 117.22 -170.87 89.62
CA SER A 937 117.65 -169.55 90.12
C SER A 937 118.56 -168.85 89.12
N GLU A 938 119.54 -169.57 88.56
CA GLU A 938 120.54 -169.01 87.61
C GLU A 938 119.87 -168.46 86.33
N ARG A 939 118.80 -169.10 85.84
CA ARG A 939 118.00 -168.61 84.69
C ARG A 939 117.05 -167.44 85.02
N LEU A 940 116.80 -167.18 86.30
CA LEU A 940 115.93 -166.08 86.74
C LEU A 940 116.74 -164.78 86.91
N ASP A 941 117.98 -164.89 87.39
CA ASP A 941 118.95 -163.80 87.37
C ASP A 941 119.30 -163.37 85.93
N ASP A 942 119.56 -164.32 85.01
CA ASP A 942 119.78 -164.05 83.57
C ASP A 942 118.65 -163.23 82.90
N LEU A 943 117.38 -163.42 83.34
CA LEU A 943 116.23 -162.69 82.81
C LEU A 943 116.14 -161.28 83.42
N ALA A 944 116.49 -161.13 84.69
CA ALA A 944 116.50 -159.86 85.41
C ALA A 944 117.65 -158.92 84.98
N GLU A 945 118.80 -159.48 84.56
CA GLU A 945 119.91 -158.71 83.96
C GLU A 945 119.78 -158.55 82.43
N SER A 946 118.65 -158.91 81.82
CA SER A 946 118.46 -158.85 80.37
C SER A 946 118.31 -157.41 79.83
N GLU A 947 119.03 -157.10 78.75
CA GLU A 947 119.11 -155.76 78.14
C GLU A 947 117.74 -155.21 77.69
N ALA A 948 116.77 -156.09 77.42
CA ALA A 948 115.39 -155.73 77.07
C ALA A 948 114.63 -155.02 78.20
N VAL A 949 114.82 -155.43 79.46
CA VAL A 949 114.11 -154.83 80.61
C VAL A 949 114.63 -153.43 80.88
N ALA A 950 115.95 -153.24 80.85
CA ALA A 950 116.58 -151.93 81.03
C ALA A 950 116.22 -150.94 79.88
N ASN A 951 116.07 -151.44 78.65
CA ASN A 951 115.63 -150.62 77.52
C ASN A 951 114.15 -150.19 77.67
N LEU A 952 113.31 -151.05 78.26
CA LEU A 952 111.89 -150.77 78.47
C LEU A 952 111.67 -149.72 79.57
N ASP A 953 112.36 -149.82 80.71
CA ASP A 953 112.31 -148.78 81.77
C ASP A 953 112.75 -147.42 81.21
N GLN A 954 113.89 -147.36 80.52
CA GLN A 954 114.40 -146.08 80.00
C GLN A 954 113.52 -145.48 78.88
N ARG A 955 112.77 -146.31 78.14
CA ARG A 955 111.79 -145.83 77.14
C ARG A 955 110.44 -145.48 77.77
N LEU A 956 110.12 -145.96 78.98
CA LEU A 956 108.95 -145.53 79.73
C LEU A 956 109.15 -144.13 80.34
N ASP A 957 110.32 -143.85 80.93
CA ASP A 957 110.67 -142.49 81.40
C ASP A 957 110.57 -141.45 80.27
N ASP A 958 111.16 -141.75 79.09
CA ASP A 958 111.14 -140.88 77.90
C ASP A 958 109.72 -140.66 77.33
N ILE A 959 108.82 -141.64 77.52
CA ILE A 959 107.40 -141.50 77.15
C ILE A 959 106.63 -140.65 78.18
N ASP A 960 106.88 -140.79 79.48
CA ASP A 960 106.18 -140.03 80.53
C ASP A 960 106.54 -138.53 80.49
N GLU A 961 107.81 -138.19 80.22
CA GLU A 961 108.25 -136.81 79.99
C GLU A 961 107.62 -136.22 78.72
N ARG A 962 107.46 -137.01 77.64
CA ARG A 962 106.78 -136.57 76.41
C ARG A 962 105.26 -136.43 76.55
N VAL A 963 104.60 -137.31 77.30
CA VAL A 963 103.17 -137.17 77.65
C VAL A 963 102.95 -135.90 78.49
N THR A 964 103.89 -135.59 79.39
CA THR A 964 103.87 -134.34 80.17
C THR A 964 104.03 -133.11 79.27
N SER A 965 104.91 -133.16 78.27
CA SER A 965 105.08 -132.07 77.28
C SER A 965 103.81 -131.83 76.45
N VAL A 966 103.23 -132.88 75.87
CA VAL A 966 102.01 -132.77 75.05
C VAL A 966 100.81 -132.27 75.87
N SER A 967 100.73 -132.64 77.16
CA SER A 967 99.71 -132.12 78.06
C SER A 967 99.86 -130.61 78.32
N ALA A 968 101.10 -130.10 78.38
CA ALA A 968 101.36 -128.67 78.50
C ALA A 968 101.01 -127.92 77.20
N GLU A 969 101.37 -128.46 76.04
CA GLU A 969 101.03 -127.89 74.73
C GLU A 969 99.51 -127.84 74.49
N GLN A 970 98.76 -128.89 74.87
CA GLN A 970 97.29 -128.85 74.84
C GLN A 970 96.73 -127.72 75.74
N THR A 971 97.32 -127.52 76.93
CA THR A 971 96.87 -126.46 77.86
C THR A 971 97.11 -125.05 77.30
N VAL A 972 98.20 -124.84 76.56
CA VAL A 972 98.46 -123.57 75.85
C VAL A 972 97.45 -123.37 74.71
N LEU A 973 97.19 -124.41 73.91
CA LEU A 973 96.27 -124.32 72.78
C LEU A 973 94.80 -124.04 73.21
N GLU A 974 94.38 -124.56 74.36
CA GLU A 974 93.06 -124.28 74.95
C GLU A 974 92.98 -122.84 75.50
N SER A 975 94.07 -122.33 76.09
CA SER A 975 94.25 -120.92 76.47
C SER A 975 94.21 -119.95 75.28
N ASP A 976 94.82 -120.32 74.15
CA ASP A 976 94.84 -119.48 72.95
C ASP A 976 93.48 -119.47 72.24
N TYR A 977 92.71 -120.56 72.30
CA TYR A 977 91.32 -120.60 71.84
C TYR A 977 90.41 -119.69 72.68
N GLU A 978 90.56 -119.70 74.00
CA GLU A 978 89.74 -118.89 74.91
C GLU A 978 90.06 -117.38 74.77
N GLN A 979 91.35 -117.01 74.60
CA GLN A 979 91.74 -115.64 74.22
C GLN A 979 91.22 -115.20 72.84
N LEU A 980 91.13 -116.13 71.87
CA LEU A 980 90.56 -115.81 70.55
C LEU A 980 89.05 -115.56 70.64
N ALA A 981 88.35 -116.28 71.51
CA ALA A 981 86.92 -116.06 71.79
C ALA A 981 86.69 -114.73 72.53
N GLU A 982 87.53 -114.39 73.52
CA GLU A 982 87.48 -113.10 74.22
C GLU A 982 87.70 -111.93 73.25
N ARG A 983 88.70 -112.02 72.36
CA ARG A 983 88.96 -110.99 71.33
C ARG A 983 87.80 -110.80 70.34
N VAL A 984 87.08 -111.88 70.00
CA VAL A 984 85.88 -111.76 69.15
C VAL A 984 84.75 -111.04 69.89
N GLY A 985 84.61 -111.25 71.20
CA GLY A 985 83.68 -110.48 72.04
C GLY A 985 84.06 -108.99 72.13
N GLU A 986 85.34 -108.67 72.37
CA GLU A 986 85.83 -107.28 72.38
C GLU A 986 85.50 -106.55 71.05
N LEU A 987 85.63 -107.24 69.90
CA LEU A 987 85.32 -106.69 68.58
C LEU A 987 83.81 -106.63 68.25
N GLU A 988 82.94 -107.29 69.02
CA GLU A 988 81.48 -107.09 68.96
C GLU A 988 81.01 -105.95 69.88
N ASP A 989 81.67 -105.74 71.02
CA ASP A 989 81.41 -104.61 71.94
C ASP A 989 81.98 -103.26 71.45
N GLU A 990 83.07 -103.24 70.66
CA GLU A 990 83.66 -102.01 70.06
C GLU A 990 82.77 -101.27 69.03
N GLN A 991 81.50 -101.69 68.83
CA GLN A 991 80.47 -100.89 68.14
C GLN A 991 79.46 -100.21 69.09
N GLY A 992 79.67 -100.29 70.40
CA GLY A 992 78.88 -99.60 71.44
C GLY A 992 79.62 -98.42 72.10
N GLU A 993 78.89 -97.33 72.32
CA GLU A 993 79.27 -96.14 73.12
C GLU A 993 80.64 -95.46 72.84
N VAL A 994 80.58 -94.33 72.12
CA VAL A 994 81.22 -93.11 72.63
C VAL A 994 80.14 -92.04 72.81
N THR A 995 80.02 -91.53 74.04
CA THR A 995 79.00 -90.56 74.42
C THR A 995 79.51 -89.12 74.39
N GLN A 996 78.54 -88.21 74.35
CA GLN A 996 78.55 -86.81 74.78
C GLN A 996 79.59 -86.41 75.88
N GLU A 997 79.98 -85.13 75.85
CA GLU A 997 80.70 -84.35 76.90
C GLU A 997 82.20 -84.02 76.70
N GLU A 998 82.64 -83.80 75.45
CA GLU A 998 83.53 -82.68 75.09
C GLU A 998 83.06 -82.11 73.72
N LEU A 999 83.17 -80.83 73.38
CA LEU A 999 83.60 -79.65 74.16
C LEU A 999 82.88 -78.37 73.65
N GLU A 1000 82.23 -77.63 74.55
CA GLU A 1000 81.79 -76.24 74.37
C GLU A 1000 82.94 -75.23 74.66
N PRO A 1001 82.88 -73.90 74.34
CA PRO A 1001 81.66 -73.10 74.17
C PRO A 1001 81.65 -72.00 73.06
N LEU A 1002 80.45 -71.66 72.57
CA LEU A 1002 79.86 -70.32 72.72
C LEU A 1002 78.46 -70.23 72.08
N VAL A 1003 77.42 -70.32 72.91
CA VAL A 1003 76.07 -69.83 72.58
C VAL A 1003 75.74 -68.67 73.51
N THR A 1004 75.28 -67.54 72.94
CA THR A 1004 74.78 -66.41 73.72
C THR A 1004 73.31 -66.65 74.10
N ALA A 1005 72.98 -66.47 75.38
CA ALA A 1005 71.74 -66.97 75.98
C ALA A 1005 70.45 -66.23 75.58
N ASP A 1006 70.50 -65.31 74.61
CA ASP A 1006 69.34 -64.61 74.05
C ASP A 1006 68.85 -65.27 72.74
N GLU A 1007 69.74 -65.82 71.91
CA GLU A 1007 69.38 -66.40 70.59
C GLU A 1007 68.56 -67.69 70.73
N LEU A 1008 68.84 -68.49 71.77
CA LEU A 1008 68.06 -69.68 72.14
C LEU A 1008 66.67 -69.35 72.73
N ALA A 1009 66.37 -68.07 73.02
CA ALA A 1009 65.03 -67.62 73.38
C ALA A 1009 64.21 -67.21 72.15
N SER A 1010 64.84 -66.62 71.13
CA SER A 1010 64.18 -66.27 69.86
C SER A 1010 63.79 -67.51 69.07
N LEU A 1011 64.72 -68.45 68.85
CA LEU A 1011 64.45 -69.69 68.10
C LEU A 1011 63.34 -70.55 68.76
N ARG A 1012 63.23 -70.48 70.09
CA ARG A 1012 62.17 -71.15 70.85
C ARG A 1012 60.81 -70.43 70.79
N SER A 1013 60.80 -69.15 70.44
CA SER A 1013 59.56 -68.37 70.27
C SER A 1013 59.00 -68.57 68.86
N GLU A 1014 59.85 -68.56 67.83
CA GLU A 1014 59.45 -68.80 66.45
C GLU A 1014 58.92 -70.23 66.24
N LEU A 1015 59.65 -71.25 66.73
CA LEU A 1015 59.22 -72.65 66.64
C LEU A 1015 57.97 -72.96 67.51
N GLN A 1016 57.62 -72.10 68.45
CA GLN A 1016 56.36 -72.19 69.19
C GLN A 1016 55.22 -71.54 68.39
N ARG A 1017 55.50 -70.41 67.72
CA ARG A 1017 54.55 -69.67 66.89
C ARG A 1017 54.10 -70.46 65.66
N GLU A 1018 55.02 -71.08 64.90
CA GLU A 1018 54.64 -71.92 63.75
C GLU A 1018 53.83 -73.15 64.14
N VAL A 1019 54.10 -73.73 65.32
CA VAL A 1019 53.34 -74.88 65.84
C VAL A 1019 51.92 -74.49 66.25
N ASP A 1020 51.72 -73.29 66.79
CA ASP A 1020 50.39 -72.78 67.12
C ASP A 1020 49.62 -72.36 65.85
N GLU A 1021 50.26 -71.75 64.85
CA GLU A 1021 49.63 -71.29 63.59
C GLU A 1021 49.21 -72.46 62.66
N VAL A 1022 49.88 -73.61 62.76
CA VAL A 1022 49.45 -74.88 62.12
C VAL A 1022 48.34 -75.60 62.90
N ALA A 1023 48.12 -75.28 64.19
CA ALA A 1023 47.06 -75.88 64.99
C ALA A 1023 45.68 -75.28 64.67
N ASP A 1024 45.55 -73.95 64.63
CA ASP A 1024 44.27 -73.27 64.38
C ASP A 1024 43.66 -73.65 63.02
N VAL A 1025 44.48 -73.80 61.97
CA VAL A 1025 44.04 -74.22 60.62
C VAL A 1025 43.52 -75.67 60.58
N ALA A 1026 43.81 -76.49 61.60
CA ALA A 1026 43.24 -77.83 61.74
C ALA A 1026 41.93 -77.86 62.56
N GLU A 1027 41.61 -76.80 63.33
CA GLU A 1027 40.47 -76.78 64.25
C GLU A 1027 39.24 -76.01 63.71
N GLU A 1028 39.36 -75.15 62.69
CA GLU A 1028 38.20 -74.57 61.98
C GLU A 1028 37.56 -75.50 60.91
N LEU A 1029 37.79 -76.81 60.99
CA LEU A 1029 37.25 -77.81 60.05
C LEU A 1029 36.52 -78.99 60.71
N ASN A 1030 36.25 -78.96 62.02
CA ASN A 1030 35.36 -79.93 62.66
C ASN A 1030 34.71 -79.40 63.95
N VAL A 1031 33.47 -79.85 64.24
CA VAL A 1031 32.56 -79.33 65.29
C VAL A 1031 32.07 -77.90 64.96
N ALA A 1032 30.77 -77.62 64.84
CA ALA A 1032 29.62 -78.20 65.55
C ALA A 1032 28.43 -78.56 64.63
N ASP A 1033 27.54 -79.49 64.98
CA ASP A 1033 27.63 -80.66 65.88
C ASP A 1033 26.39 -81.58 65.64
N GLU A 1034 26.41 -82.81 66.14
CA GLU A 1034 25.26 -83.73 66.07
C GLU A 1034 24.09 -83.31 67.00
N THR A 1035 23.02 -82.74 66.44
CA THR A 1035 21.65 -82.88 67.00
C THR A 1035 20.60 -82.96 65.89
N THR A 1036 19.60 -83.83 65.90
CA THR A 1036 19.30 -85.06 66.68
C THR A 1036 18.43 -85.98 65.82
N GLU A 1037 18.20 -87.22 66.25
CA GLU A 1037 17.36 -88.25 65.63
C GLU A 1037 16.00 -87.80 65.03
N ALA A 1038 15.64 -88.52 63.96
CA ALA A 1038 14.31 -89.06 63.63
C ALA A 1038 13.39 -88.40 62.58
N ASP A 1039 12.92 -89.30 61.71
CA ASP A 1039 11.66 -89.32 60.95
C ASP A 1039 11.42 -88.38 59.75
N GLU A 1040 10.33 -88.74 59.06
CA GLU A 1040 10.06 -88.50 57.63
C GLU A 1040 9.47 -87.10 57.34
N GLN A 1041 9.69 -86.63 56.10
CA GLN A 1041 8.80 -85.74 55.30
C GLN A 1041 8.15 -84.52 55.98
N ASP A 1042 8.44 -83.30 55.49
CA ASP A 1042 7.51 -82.60 54.57
C ASP A 1042 8.16 -81.36 53.87
N GLU A 1043 7.38 -80.66 53.04
CA GLU A 1043 7.67 -79.37 52.39
C GLU A 1043 7.69 -78.16 53.38
N GLY A 1044 8.16 -76.97 52.95
CA GLY A 1044 7.65 -75.72 53.55
C GLY A 1044 8.52 -74.44 53.53
N THR A 1045 8.40 -73.64 52.47
CA THR A 1045 8.39 -72.14 52.42
C THR A 1045 8.47 -71.36 53.76
N GLY A 1046 9.26 -70.29 53.98
CA GLY A 1046 9.77 -69.22 53.09
C GLY A 1046 9.41 -67.80 53.63
N ARG A 1047 10.19 -66.75 53.29
CA ARG A 1047 10.09 -65.30 53.71
C ARG A 1047 10.47 -65.02 55.19
N SER A 1048 10.99 -63.87 55.65
CA SER A 1048 11.54 -62.59 55.09
C SER A 1048 12.02 -61.73 56.30
N LEU A 1049 12.80 -60.63 56.28
CA LEU A 1049 13.45 -59.74 55.28
C LEU A 1049 14.53 -58.87 56.03
N GLU A 1050 15.39 -58.11 55.32
CA GLU A 1050 16.17 -56.92 55.81
C GLU A 1050 17.22 -57.11 56.96
N THR A 1051 18.42 -56.48 57.00
CA THR A 1051 19.17 -55.56 56.10
C THR A 1051 20.70 -55.65 56.38
N LEU A 1052 21.56 -55.19 55.45
CA LEU A 1052 23.00 -54.81 55.60
C LEU A 1052 24.06 -55.91 55.93
N LEU A 1053 25.31 -55.89 55.42
CA LEU A 1053 25.88 -55.42 54.13
C LEU A 1053 27.32 -55.98 53.90
N GLY A 1054 27.53 -56.78 52.85
CA GLY A 1054 28.83 -57.11 52.22
C GLY A 1054 29.87 -57.92 53.02
N PRO A 1055 31.05 -58.25 52.42
CA PRO A 1055 31.44 -58.07 51.00
C PRO A 1055 31.99 -59.34 50.30
N LEU A 1056 32.06 -59.26 48.95
CA LEU A 1056 32.90 -59.98 47.95
C LEU A 1056 33.19 -61.50 48.06
N LEU A 1057 33.22 -62.28 46.98
CA LEU A 1057 32.40 -62.37 45.75
C LEU A 1057 32.81 -63.67 45.00
N ALA A 1058 31.85 -64.46 44.48
CA ALA A 1058 32.18 -65.80 43.97
C ALA A 1058 31.38 -66.25 42.73
N GLY A 1059 32.12 -66.57 41.67
CA GLY A 1059 31.80 -67.64 40.70
C GLY A 1059 30.61 -67.46 39.75
N GLY A 1060 30.39 -68.51 38.93
CA GLY A 1060 29.21 -68.66 38.07
C GLY A 1060 29.35 -68.05 36.67
N GLY A 1061 29.13 -68.87 35.64
CA GLY A 1061 29.02 -68.41 34.25
C GLY A 1061 27.59 -68.54 33.72
N GLY A 1062 27.20 -67.65 32.80
CA GLY A 1062 25.92 -67.71 32.09
C GLY A 1062 25.93 -66.78 30.88
N ALA A 1063 25.64 -67.29 29.68
CA ALA A 1063 25.70 -66.50 28.46
C ALA A 1063 24.40 -65.72 28.22
N GLY A 1064 24.52 -64.43 27.87
CA GLY A 1064 23.38 -63.54 27.60
C GLY A 1064 23.66 -62.53 26.49
N ILE A 1065 23.16 -62.83 25.29
CA ILE A 1065 22.76 -61.89 24.22
C ILE A 1065 23.79 -60.82 23.80
N ILE A 1066 24.42 -61.03 22.63
CA ILE A 1066 24.85 -59.93 21.76
C ILE A 1066 23.66 -59.54 20.88
N ALA A 1067 23.22 -58.28 20.94
CA ALA A 1067 22.17 -57.73 20.08
C ALA A 1067 22.37 -56.22 19.81
N GLY A 1068 23.51 -55.86 19.19
CA GLY A 1068 23.73 -54.50 18.68
C GLY A 1068 23.25 -54.35 17.25
N ALA A 1069 22.49 -53.27 16.98
CA ALA A 1069 22.18 -52.62 15.69
C ALA A 1069 21.75 -53.49 14.49
N THR A 1070 20.72 -53.12 13.73
CA THR A 1070 20.85 -52.00 12.77
C THR A 1070 19.52 -51.63 12.10
N VAL A 1071 19.41 -50.34 11.72
CA VAL A 1071 18.62 -49.77 10.61
C VAL A 1071 17.09 -49.98 10.63
N ALA A 1072 16.37 -48.87 10.79
CA ALA A 1072 15.02 -48.72 10.25
C ALA A 1072 15.08 -48.33 8.77
N LEU A 1073 14.25 -48.95 7.91
CA LEU A 1073 13.92 -48.43 6.59
C LEU A 1073 12.53 -48.91 6.15
N SER A 1074 11.53 -48.02 6.21
CA SER A 1074 10.15 -48.33 5.85
C SER A 1074 9.84 -47.91 4.40
N VAL A 1075 9.75 -48.90 3.50
CA VAL A 1075 9.16 -48.70 2.16
C VAL A 1075 8.09 -49.77 1.94
N ALA A 1076 6.85 -49.35 1.72
CA ALA A 1076 5.74 -50.25 1.43
C ALA A 1076 5.67 -50.59 -0.07
N GLY A 1077 5.60 -51.87 -0.40
CA GLY A 1077 5.44 -52.34 -1.79
C GLY A 1077 5.19 -53.84 -1.87
N ALA A 1078 4.13 -54.26 -2.55
CA ALA A 1078 3.70 -55.65 -2.60
C ALA A 1078 4.47 -56.49 -3.65
N GLY A 1079 4.78 -57.75 -3.33
CA GLY A 1079 5.42 -58.70 -4.25
C GLY A 1079 5.36 -60.14 -3.76
N THR A 1080 4.68 -61.01 -4.50
CA THR A 1080 4.46 -62.44 -4.16
C THR A 1080 5.65 -63.35 -4.48
N ILE A 1081 5.56 -64.62 -4.04
CA ILE A 1081 6.45 -65.77 -4.30
C ILE A 1081 7.68 -65.83 -3.36
N GLY A 1082 8.03 -66.97 -2.72
CA GLY A 1082 7.37 -68.27 -2.63
C GLY A 1082 8.34 -69.46 -2.57
N ALA A 1083 7.92 -70.56 -1.91
CA ALA A 1083 8.61 -71.85 -1.76
C ALA A 1083 9.68 -71.91 -0.60
N VAL A 1084 9.55 -72.80 0.42
CA VAL A 1084 9.95 -74.25 0.48
C VAL A 1084 11.40 -74.41 0.97
N ILE A 1085 11.78 -75.07 2.08
CA ILE A 1085 11.18 -76.16 2.90
C ILE A 1085 11.31 -75.87 4.42
N ALA A 1086 10.38 -76.40 5.25
CA ALA A 1086 10.59 -76.62 6.68
C ALA A 1086 10.59 -78.14 7.03
N VAL A 1087 11.51 -78.59 7.90
CA VAL A 1087 11.49 -79.92 8.56
C VAL A 1087 11.99 -79.78 10.01
N LEU A 1088 11.43 -80.61 10.90
CA LEU A 1088 11.74 -80.74 12.33
C LEU A 1088 13.21 -81.12 12.59
N GLY A 1089 13.80 -80.95 13.78
CA GLY A 1089 13.24 -80.56 15.09
C GLY A 1089 13.26 -81.71 16.11
N LEU A 1090 14.05 -81.55 17.19
CA LEU A 1090 14.21 -82.45 18.36
C LEU A 1090 14.84 -83.86 18.09
N VAL A 1091 15.68 -84.45 18.96
CA VAL A 1091 16.33 -83.96 20.22
C VAL A 1091 17.52 -84.86 20.65
N LEU A 1092 18.35 -84.34 21.59
CA LEU A 1092 19.25 -85.02 22.56
C LEU A 1092 20.65 -85.57 22.14
N VAL A 1093 21.55 -85.48 23.15
CA VAL A 1093 22.91 -86.04 23.32
C VAL A 1093 24.04 -85.51 22.40
N GLY A 1094 25.18 -85.11 23.00
CA GLY A 1094 26.45 -85.03 22.27
C GLY A 1094 27.48 -84.05 22.85
N ALA A 1095 28.37 -84.52 23.72
CA ALA A 1095 29.40 -83.72 24.38
C ALA A 1095 30.56 -83.24 23.49
N ALA A 1096 31.06 -82.04 23.81
CA ALA A 1096 32.49 -81.65 23.87
C ALA A 1096 33.34 -81.49 22.58
N VAL A 1097 34.52 -80.86 22.80
CA VAL A 1097 35.64 -80.59 21.86
C VAL A 1097 35.29 -79.57 20.75
N ALA A 1098 35.50 -78.25 20.91
CA ALA A 1098 36.69 -77.44 21.25
C ALA A 1098 37.54 -76.98 20.04
N LEU A 1099 38.26 -75.87 20.23
CA LEU A 1099 39.28 -75.27 19.34
C LEU A 1099 38.78 -74.83 17.95
N THR A 1100 38.27 -73.60 17.83
CA THR A 1100 39.04 -72.40 17.45
C THR A 1100 39.67 -72.46 16.04
N ARG A 1101 39.06 -71.70 15.12
CA ARG A 1101 39.76 -70.81 14.19
C ARG A 1101 38.94 -69.55 13.99
#